data_AF-A0A4S2R6W9-F1
#
_entry.id   AF-A0A4S2R6W9-F1
#
_cell.length_a   1.000
_cell.length_b   1.000
_cell.length_c   1.000
_cell.angle_alpha   90.00
_cell.angle_beta   90.00
_cell.angle_gamma   90.00
#
_symmetry.space_group_name_H-M   'P 1'
#
loop_
_entity.id
_entity.type
_entity.pdbx_description
1 polymer ?
#
loop_
_entity_poly.entity_id
_entity_poly.type
_entity_poly.pdbx_seq_one_letter_code
_entity_poly.pdbx_strand_id
1 'polypeptide(L)'
;MHVGMPAIRRRRRRVRMAAVSVAAATATVVALVPATAADQTASPARSVFTADPPPVPQGVTKAPASTPIGVPGSKRPTVTAGILQSSFQGIGTGKVPWSDFHQAQLTDAVAAQVNVGNGNLLLTLTAFDVADPGPGGGLKFGHAYNGLNTSWKSSTGADYLVREPNSGAVYVQGPSGTIAVFERDGDDLTPAPGYRQDLEESSDGKTFTLTDRGSGRETTFTRPDDDISTAARVSRIEDNNGNATTFAYDGDLTRTMTGVSGRKLTFTHQDGRLVKVADHTGREATYDWDGPDLASFTDTAGATTRFDYDASHRLTKVTTPEGRQTTFTWDTNRVGSITRVTDEAEGTGPTTAFRWVLPQPGSPGEGVVRITDPRGEHTLKTVDSRWRTRKTENPLGHERSAEWNADNSVVTATDAMGVGGDPGNATTFGWNNRGAMTSAELPTGATTSLSAYQTISGADLPGTITTPDGEETDYDYDTKGNTLSVAVTGDDGGSREFTYQDSDTDCGGFDGQRCTAEQPHKDGESAPTTHFTYNGDGDLTTVDPPEPKGDTTYTYDALGRTKTVTDGRGQTLTYTYDDRDRVTRVEPETGAAIVYTWDDDGNRTSRTDTTGTTGYTYDDLSRETVRTLQDGSQTVLAYTPNGNLDYYRDAGGETDYTYDAANRLTDLTAPDGKTTTFDHNSNGERTKTTYPGGTVQEIDLDDSGRPQRITATSDAGTLVDLSYDYSRTEGGETVDGTKIRAKTDHVTGLDYTYSYNSAGRLSYAEEQDGSEKVAGWQYCYDPAGNVTSQGVTEGCPRGTEYTYNDASQLTAKNGEGSGWSYDEAGNETAGAPTTADTRTGEKYSAYNQLTEITHDGATYTAEYAGTSNAERVRFGDTTFRNTPLGLSAQTTSGVTTGFVREPAGTLNSMTRGGESYYYLTDALGSVVALTDESGNKVNSYDYKPRGSLRAGSSEEVPQPYHFTGTYHDPTHLYKMGVRYYDSRTGRFTQPDPSGQEVNPYLYANGDPVNNIDPTGKLFGAVALGITVATIGYAYYTNGQNGAEAATAAAIADAGVVALCEVGAAATTGPGAVAALPACMTIGAAAGMAVSNMYKQKQSYGY
;
A
#
# COMPACT_ATOMS: atom_id res chain seq x y z
N MET A 1 -59.55 3.92 3.14
CA MET A 1 -60.88 4.30 2.62
C MET A 1 -61.55 5.17 3.68
N HIS A 2 -61.96 6.41 3.39
CA HIS A 2 -62.61 7.38 4.33
C HIS A 2 -61.79 7.78 5.59
N VAL A 3 -62.03 8.87 6.34
CA VAL A 3 -62.51 10.28 6.16
C VAL A 3 -61.97 10.99 7.44
N GLY A 4 -61.55 12.25 7.52
CA GLY A 4 -61.47 13.38 6.59
C GLY A 4 -61.43 14.71 7.36
N MET A 5 -60.91 15.77 6.76
CA MET A 5 -60.72 17.12 7.32
C MET A 5 -61.96 17.74 8.02
N PRO A 6 -61.76 18.74 8.91
CA PRO A 6 -61.88 20.12 8.40
C PRO A 6 -60.79 21.10 8.89
N ALA A 7 -60.37 22.01 8.01
CA ALA A 7 -59.51 23.16 8.33
C ALA A 7 -60.28 24.49 8.22
N ILE A 8 -59.92 25.52 9.00
CA ILE A 8 -60.46 26.88 8.86
C ILE A 8 -59.38 27.99 8.81
N ARG A 9 -59.10 28.40 7.57
CA ARG A 9 -58.90 29.78 7.05
C ARG A 9 -58.09 30.84 7.85
N ARG A 10 -56.90 31.13 7.29
CA ARG A 10 -56.51 32.42 6.66
C ARG A 10 -56.84 33.76 7.38
N ARG A 11 -55.82 34.63 7.48
CA ARG A 11 -55.70 35.83 6.60
C ARG A 11 -54.27 36.37 6.47
N ARG A 12 -54.05 37.22 5.46
CA ARG A 12 -52.75 37.76 5.00
C ARG A 12 -52.64 39.27 5.25
N ARG A 13 -51.41 39.75 5.53
CA ARG A 13 -50.70 40.93 4.95
C ARG A 13 -49.60 41.39 5.94
N ARG A 14 -48.46 41.98 5.58
CA ARG A 14 -47.59 42.03 4.38
C ARG A 14 -46.54 43.15 4.66
N VAL A 15 -45.27 42.90 4.31
CA VAL A 15 -44.32 43.85 3.67
C VAL A 15 -43.33 44.71 4.51
N ARG A 16 -42.04 44.49 4.19
CA ARG A 16 -40.81 45.33 4.22
C ARG A 16 -39.94 45.50 5.49
N MET A 17 -38.64 45.17 5.28
CA MET A 17 -37.39 45.95 5.53
C MET A 17 -37.22 46.68 6.90
N ALA A 18 -36.06 46.76 7.53
CA ALA A 18 -34.69 46.23 7.34
C ALA A 18 -33.82 46.71 8.55
N ALA A 19 -32.65 46.18 8.92
CA ALA A 19 -31.92 44.91 8.69
C ALA A 19 -30.70 44.90 9.68
N VAL A 20 -29.56 44.28 9.30
CA VAL A 20 -28.23 44.34 9.96
C VAL A 20 -28.07 43.53 11.26
N SER A 21 -27.41 42.39 11.07
CA SER A 21 -26.65 41.51 11.98
C SER A 21 -25.30 42.14 12.41
N VAL A 22 -24.45 41.67 13.34
CA VAL A 22 -24.42 40.50 14.27
C VAL A 22 -23.38 40.75 15.40
N ALA A 23 -23.24 39.78 16.33
CA ALA A 23 -22.10 39.50 17.24
C ALA A 23 -22.22 40.00 18.71
N ALA A 24 -21.80 39.23 19.73
CA ALA A 24 -21.55 37.77 19.85
C ALA A 24 -21.41 37.39 21.35
N ALA A 25 -21.74 36.14 21.75
CA ALA A 25 -21.12 35.38 22.87
C ALA A 25 -21.90 34.08 23.26
N THR A 26 -21.21 32.94 23.21
CA THR A 26 -21.24 31.74 24.09
C THR A 26 -22.46 31.41 25.00
N ALA A 27 -22.91 30.14 24.94
CA ALA A 27 -23.18 29.30 26.13
C ALA A 27 -23.27 27.79 25.78
N THR A 28 -22.71 26.93 26.63
CA THR A 28 -22.76 25.45 26.57
C THR A 28 -24.10 24.86 27.00
N VAL A 29 -24.46 23.67 26.48
CA VAL A 29 -25.44 22.75 27.09
C VAL A 29 -24.90 21.33 27.08
N VAL A 30 -24.79 20.71 28.26
CA VAL A 30 -24.52 19.27 28.43
C VAL A 30 -25.85 18.55 28.65
N ALA A 31 -26.09 17.46 27.92
CA ALA A 31 -27.29 16.63 28.09
C ALA A 31 -26.98 15.39 28.96
N LEU A 32 -27.70 15.25 30.07
CA LEU A 32 -27.64 14.06 30.94
C LEU A 32 -28.61 12.98 30.44
N VAL A 33 -28.10 11.76 30.29
CA VAL A 33 -28.91 10.53 30.12
C VAL A 33 -28.67 9.63 31.33
N PRO A 34 -29.70 9.11 32.02
CA PRO A 34 -29.52 8.35 33.26
C PRO A 34 -29.16 6.89 32.96
N ALA A 35 -27.96 6.46 33.36
CA ALA A 35 -27.58 5.06 33.38
C ALA A 35 -28.13 4.35 34.64
N THR A 36 -28.94 3.32 34.46
CA THR A 36 -29.29 2.37 35.53
C THR A 36 -28.35 1.17 35.49
N ALA A 37 -27.20 1.28 36.15
CA ALA A 37 -26.26 0.17 36.26
C ALA A 37 -26.86 -0.98 37.09
N ALA A 38 -26.71 -2.21 36.59
CA ALA A 38 -26.85 -3.41 37.41
C ALA A 38 -25.50 -3.66 38.11
N ASP A 39 -25.55 -3.98 39.40
CA ASP A 39 -24.38 -4.04 40.27
C ASP A 39 -23.50 -5.27 39.97
N GLN A 40 -22.40 -5.06 39.22
CA GLN A 40 -21.34 -6.07 39.08
C GLN A 40 -20.24 -5.81 40.12
N THR A 41 -19.97 -6.83 40.94
CA THR A 41 -18.95 -6.78 41.99
C THR A 41 -17.57 -6.53 41.39
N ALA A 42 -16.97 -5.38 41.72
CA ALA A 42 -15.68 -4.97 41.17
C ALA A 42 -14.55 -5.98 41.49
N SER A 43 -13.95 -6.53 40.44
CA SER A 43 -12.60 -7.09 40.51
C SER A 43 -11.60 -6.02 40.98
N PRO A 44 -10.54 -6.38 41.72
CA PRO A 44 -9.56 -5.41 42.19
C PRO A 44 -8.88 -4.73 41.00
N ALA A 45 -8.82 -3.39 41.02
CA ALA A 45 -8.18 -2.62 39.96
C ALA A 45 -6.72 -3.05 39.78
N ARG A 46 -6.38 -3.58 38.61
CA ARG A 46 -4.98 -3.66 38.16
C ARG A 46 -4.43 -2.23 38.10
N SER A 47 -3.14 -2.08 38.43
CA SER A 47 -2.46 -0.79 38.35
C SER A 47 -2.46 -0.30 36.90
N VAL A 48 -3.31 0.67 36.58
CA VAL A 48 -3.28 1.36 35.29
C VAL A 48 -2.02 2.22 35.25
N PHE A 49 -1.07 1.84 34.40
CA PHE A 49 0.11 2.63 34.13
C PHE A 49 -0.29 3.82 33.27
N THR A 50 -0.21 5.02 33.85
CA THR A 50 -0.32 6.29 33.15
C THR A 50 1.09 6.78 32.80
N ALA A 51 1.44 6.73 31.52
CA ALA A 51 2.68 7.25 30.99
C ALA A 51 2.55 8.73 30.64
N ASP A 52 3.57 9.51 30.98
CA ASP A 52 3.85 10.75 30.25
C ASP A 52 4.41 10.39 28.85
N PRO A 53 4.06 11.13 27.78
CA PRO A 53 4.65 10.92 26.46
C PRO A 53 6.18 11.12 26.46
N PRO A 54 6.96 10.28 25.76
CA PRO A 54 8.40 10.48 25.63
C PRO A 54 8.73 11.80 24.91
N PRO A 55 9.76 12.54 25.35
CA PRO A 55 10.19 13.77 24.67
C PRO A 55 10.86 13.44 23.33
N VAL A 56 10.63 14.26 22.30
CA VAL A 56 11.25 14.06 20.98
C VAL A 56 12.78 14.20 21.07
N PRO A 57 13.56 13.16 20.70
CA PRO A 57 15.02 13.25 20.67
C PRO A 57 15.49 14.22 19.58
N GLN A 58 16.13 15.30 20.02
CA GLN A 58 16.54 16.44 19.20
C GLN A 58 17.56 16.10 18.09
N GLY A 59 18.41 15.11 18.32
CA GLY A 59 19.50 14.75 17.39
C GLY A 59 20.52 15.88 17.18
N VAL A 60 21.11 15.95 15.98
CA VAL A 60 22.04 16.98 15.55
C VAL A 60 21.27 18.22 15.08
N THR A 61 20.82 19.03 16.05
CA THR A 61 19.92 20.20 15.85
C THR A 61 20.44 21.34 14.98
N LYS A 62 21.73 21.35 14.63
CA LYS A 62 22.35 22.42 13.85
C LYS A 62 23.20 21.77 12.76
N ALA A 63 22.74 21.87 11.51
CA ALA A 63 23.43 21.33 10.35
C ALA A 63 24.91 21.77 10.36
N PRO A 64 25.88 20.83 10.35
CA PRO A 64 27.25 21.15 10.71
C PRO A 64 27.84 22.23 9.79
N ALA A 65 28.58 23.16 10.42
CA ALA A 65 29.42 24.12 9.70
C ALA A 65 30.31 23.35 8.72
N SER A 66 30.36 23.82 7.48
CA SER A 66 30.79 23.00 6.35
C SER A 66 32.23 22.48 6.50
N THR A 67 32.37 21.21 6.88
CA THR A 67 33.48 20.38 6.39
C THR A 67 33.40 20.43 4.86
N PRO A 68 34.41 20.97 4.17
CA PRO A 68 34.45 20.93 2.72
C PRO A 68 34.44 19.46 2.28
N ILE A 69 33.67 19.14 1.25
CA ILE A 69 33.86 17.88 0.52
C ILE A 69 35.32 17.90 0.01
N GLY A 70 36.08 16.87 0.36
CA GLY A 70 37.54 16.95 0.45
C GLY A 70 38.23 17.41 -0.83
N VAL A 71 39.26 18.27 -0.67
CA VAL A 71 40.12 18.73 -1.77
C VAL A 71 40.74 17.50 -2.48
N PRO A 72 40.66 17.41 -3.82
CA PRO A 72 40.52 16.11 -4.49
C PRO A 72 41.80 15.27 -4.59
N GLY A 73 41.63 13.95 -4.47
CA GLY A 73 42.54 12.95 -5.01
C GLY A 73 42.43 12.84 -6.54
N SER A 74 43.55 12.60 -7.22
CA SER A 74 43.67 12.74 -8.67
C SER A 74 42.95 11.64 -9.48
N LYS A 75 41.64 11.79 -9.73
CA LYS A 75 40.92 11.09 -10.81
C LYS A 75 39.54 11.67 -11.22
N ARG A 76 38.91 12.52 -10.40
CA ARG A 76 37.58 13.11 -10.71
C ARG A 76 37.69 14.63 -10.91
N PRO A 77 37.26 15.20 -12.05
CA PRO A 77 37.37 16.64 -12.30
C PRO A 77 36.33 17.42 -11.49
N THR A 78 36.77 18.40 -10.70
CA THR A 78 35.88 19.31 -9.99
C THR A 78 35.12 20.19 -10.99
N VAL A 79 33.80 20.06 -11.04
CA VAL A 79 32.97 20.93 -11.87
C VAL A 79 32.64 22.21 -11.11
N THR A 80 32.96 23.36 -11.71
CA THR A 80 32.72 24.67 -11.11
C THR A 80 31.22 24.96 -11.13
N ALA A 81 30.68 25.60 -10.08
CA ALA A 81 29.31 26.11 -10.09
C ALA A 81 29.16 27.14 -11.23
N GLY A 82 28.40 26.76 -12.25
CA GLY A 82 28.08 27.58 -13.42
C GLY A 82 26.66 28.12 -13.34
N ILE A 83 26.47 29.33 -13.85
CA ILE A 83 25.15 29.97 -13.97
C ILE A 83 24.34 29.17 -15.00
N LEU A 84 23.10 28.80 -14.67
CA LEU A 84 22.16 28.20 -15.61
C LEU A 84 22.06 29.09 -16.86
N GLN A 85 22.30 28.52 -18.05
CA GLN A 85 22.08 29.26 -19.29
C GLN A 85 20.60 29.62 -19.41
N SER A 86 20.30 30.86 -19.79
CA SER A 86 18.91 31.33 -19.98
C SER A 86 18.16 30.60 -21.11
N SER A 87 18.84 29.76 -21.88
CA SER A 87 18.30 28.87 -22.92
C SER A 87 18.20 27.41 -22.48
N PHE A 88 18.66 27.04 -21.28
CA PHE A 88 18.57 25.68 -20.75
C PHE A 88 17.39 25.57 -19.77
N GLN A 89 16.22 25.17 -20.28
CA GLN A 89 15.05 24.91 -19.43
C GLN A 89 15.07 23.42 -19.05
N GLY A 90 15.39 23.15 -17.79
CA GLY A 90 15.86 21.85 -17.35
C GLY A 90 14.78 20.79 -17.25
N ILE A 91 14.92 19.74 -18.07
CA ILE A 91 14.41 18.39 -17.81
C ILE A 91 14.68 18.05 -16.33
N GLY A 92 13.62 17.96 -15.51
CA GLY A 92 13.73 17.76 -14.05
C GLY A 92 13.39 18.96 -13.16
N THR A 93 12.87 20.08 -13.68
CA THR A 93 12.06 20.99 -12.86
C THR A 93 10.73 20.31 -12.49
N GLY A 94 10.21 20.57 -11.29
CA GLY A 94 9.00 19.91 -10.79
C GLY A 94 9.25 18.44 -10.42
N LYS A 95 8.21 17.62 -10.62
CA LYS A 95 8.14 16.19 -10.31
C LYS A 95 8.19 15.41 -11.63
N VAL A 96 9.23 14.61 -11.83
CA VAL A 96 9.48 13.82 -13.06
C VAL A 96 9.81 12.36 -12.71
N PRO A 97 9.54 11.37 -13.59
CA PRO A 97 9.59 9.94 -13.23
C PRO A 97 10.93 9.44 -12.70
N TRP A 98 12.05 9.93 -13.24
CA TRP A 98 13.42 9.51 -12.83
C TRP A 98 14.02 10.33 -11.67
N SER A 99 13.27 11.25 -11.05
CA SER A 99 13.77 12.02 -9.92
C SER A 99 13.58 11.30 -8.59
N ASP A 100 14.66 11.23 -7.82
CA ASP A 100 14.67 10.79 -6.43
C ASP A 100 14.29 11.97 -5.50
N PHE A 101 13.69 11.69 -4.34
CA PHE A 101 13.15 12.70 -3.42
C PHE A 101 13.22 12.27 -1.96
N HIS A 102 13.79 13.13 -1.10
CA HIS A 102 13.57 13.11 0.35
C HIS A 102 12.25 13.80 0.67
N GLN A 103 11.49 13.33 1.66
CA GLN A 103 10.09 13.74 1.85
C GLN A 103 9.74 13.87 3.33
N ALA A 104 8.76 14.71 3.63
CA ALA A 104 8.19 14.90 4.96
C ALA A 104 6.68 15.19 4.83
N GLN A 105 5.84 14.32 5.37
CA GLN A 105 4.42 14.64 5.54
C GLN A 105 4.27 15.61 6.71
N LEU A 106 3.52 16.69 6.53
CA LEU A 106 3.32 17.73 7.56
C LEU A 106 1.91 17.64 8.15
N THR A 107 0.90 17.52 7.28
CA THR A 107 -0.49 17.20 7.64
C THR A 107 -1.09 16.25 6.61
N ASP A 108 -2.31 15.77 6.82
CA ASP A 108 -3.10 15.04 5.81
C ASP A 108 -3.31 15.83 4.48
N ALA A 109 -3.17 17.15 4.48
CA ALA A 109 -3.27 18.01 3.30
C ALA A 109 -1.92 18.54 2.76
N VAL A 110 -0.82 18.44 3.53
CA VAL A 110 0.44 19.15 3.21
C VAL A 110 1.66 18.23 3.28
N ALA A 111 2.42 18.15 2.18
CA ALA A 111 3.64 17.37 2.08
C ALA A 111 4.81 18.18 1.49
N ALA A 112 6.00 18.05 2.07
CA ALA A 112 7.23 18.68 1.59
C ALA A 112 8.18 17.64 0.97
N GLN A 113 8.77 17.95 -0.18
CA GLN A 113 9.58 17.01 -0.97
C GLN A 113 10.82 17.73 -1.54
N VAL A 114 12.02 17.26 -1.23
CA VAL A 114 13.29 17.80 -1.75
C VAL A 114 13.83 16.88 -2.82
N ASN A 115 13.91 17.39 -4.05
CA ASN A 115 14.46 16.66 -5.19
C ASN A 115 15.95 16.38 -4.95
N VAL A 116 16.31 15.11 -4.91
CA VAL A 116 17.64 14.58 -4.57
C VAL A 116 18.65 14.75 -5.72
N GLY A 117 18.19 15.04 -6.93
CA GLY A 117 19.02 15.31 -8.10
C GLY A 117 19.48 16.78 -8.22
N ASN A 118 18.64 17.75 -7.85
CA ASN A 118 18.91 19.18 -8.06
C ASN A 118 18.70 20.11 -6.85
N GLY A 119 18.11 19.62 -5.75
CA GLY A 119 17.90 20.38 -4.51
C GLY A 119 16.66 21.30 -4.51
N ASN A 120 15.76 21.13 -5.47
CA ASN A 120 14.48 21.83 -5.51
C ASN A 120 13.58 21.44 -4.33
N LEU A 121 12.89 22.41 -3.73
CA LEU A 121 11.78 22.16 -2.80
C LEU A 121 10.46 22.14 -3.58
N LEU A 122 9.71 21.05 -3.49
CA LEU A 122 8.30 21.01 -3.80
C LEU A 122 7.52 20.97 -2.48
N LEU A 123 6.52 21.83 -2.34
CA LEU A 123 5.51 21.72 -1.26
C LEU A 123 4.15 21.56 -1.93
N THR A 124 3.46 20.44 -1.69
CA THR A 124 2.16 20.13 -2.27
C THR A 124 1.06 20.29 -1.24
N LEU A 125 0.00 21.00 -1.61
CA LEU A 125 -1.23 21.20 -0.86
C LEU A 125 -2.38 20.48 -1.57
N THR A 126 -3.06 19.56 -0.90
CA THR A 126 -4.32 18.95 -1.37
C THR A 126 -5.49 19.73 -0.79
N ALA A 127 -6.42 20.17 -1.63
CA ALA A 127 -7.57 20.98 -1.20
C ALA A 127 -8.92 20.31 -1.45
N PHE A 128 -9.02 19.50 -2.51
CA PHE A 128 -10.19 18.68 -2.82
C PHE A 128 -9.76 17.36 -3.48
N ASP A 129 -10.40 16.27 -3.07
CA ASP A 129 -10.40 14.99 -3.78
C ASP A 129 -11.85 14.46 -3.78
N VAL A 130 -12.65 14.92 -4.75
CA VAL A 130 -14.08 14.60 -4.85
C VAL A 130 -14.27 13.48 -5.87
N ALA A 131 -14.89 12.37 -5.46
CA ALA A 131 -14.98 11.17 -6.27
C ALA A 131 -15.89 11.39 -7.51
N ASP A 132 -15.42 10.97 -8.68
CA ASP A 132 -16.08 11.18 -9.98
C ASP A 132 -15.59 10.11 -10.97
N PRO A 133 -16.47 9.47 -11.77
CA PRO A 133 -16.09 8.42 -12.72
C PRO A 133 -15.08 8.85 -13.79
N GLY A 134 -14.78 10.14 -13.91
CA GLY A 134 -13.88 10.68 -14.91
C GLY A 134 -12.39 10.33 -14.74
N PRO A 135 -11.60 10.67 -15.78
CA PRO A 135 -10.22 10.25 -15.95
C PRO A 135 -9.28 10.73 -14.84
N GLY A 136 -8.75 9.77 -14.06
CA GLY A 136 -7.79 10.02 -12.97
C GLY A 136 -8.34 9.80 -11.55
N GLY A 137 -9.53 9.19 -11.41
CA GLY A 137 -10.06 8.79 -10.10
C GLY A 137 -10.60 9.96 -9.29
N GLY A 138 -11.36 10.87 -9.90
CA GLY A 138 -11.99 12.01 -9.21
C GLY A 138 -11.45 13.40 -9.52
N LEU A 139 -12.20 14.40 -9.06
CA LEU A 139 -11.97 15.83 -9.20
C LEU A 139 -10.96 16.34 -8.17
N LYS A 140 -9.68 16.05 -8.45
CA LYS A 140 -8.54 16.41 -7.60
C LYS A 140 -8.06 17.84 -7.85
N PHE A 141 -8.01 18.66 -6.80
CA PHE A 141 -7.45 20.01 -6.85
C PHE A 141 -6.51 20.32 -5.68
N GLY A 142 -5.43 21.02 -6.00
CA GLY A 142 -4.39 21.40 -5.05
C GLY A 142 -3.46 22.49 -5.61
N HIS A 143 -2.39 22.78 -4.87
CA HIS A 143 -1.34 23.70 -5.27
C HIS A 143 0.05 23.10 -5.04
N ALA A 144 1.02 23.49 -5.87
CA ALA A 144 2.42 23.15 -5.71
C ALA A 144 3.27 24.42 -5.64
N TYR A 145 4.07 24.57 -4.57
CA TYR A 145 5.20 25.49 -4.55
C TYR A 145 6.39 24.80 -5.23
N ASN A 146 7.15 25.54 -6.04
CA ASN A 146 8.34 25.03 -6.72
C ASN A 146 9.52 25.98 -6.48
N GLY A 147 10.47 25.56 -5.65
CA GLY A 147 11.56 26.39 -5.12
C GLY A 147 12.57 26.89 -6.14
N LEU A 148 12.79 26.18 -7.25
CA LEU A 148 13.62 26.66 -8.37
C LEU A 148 12.94 27.80 -9.14
N ASN A 149 11.61 27.86 -9.13
CA ASN A 149 10.79 28.87 -9.80
C ASN A 149 10.21 29.91 -8.81
N THR A 150 10.53 29.81 -7.51
CA THR A 150 10.03 30.64 -6.39
C THR A 150 8.59 31.09 -6.56
N SER A 151 7.68 30.14 -6.83
CA SER A 151 6.28 30.44 -7.11
C SER A 151 5.37 29.26 -6.81
N TRP A 152 4.11 29.60 -6.53
CA TRP A 152 3.00 28.69 -6.41
C TRP A 152 2.29 28.49 -7.77
N LYS A 153 1.82 27.27 -8.00
CA LYS A 153 1.07 26.85 -9.19
C LYS A 153 -0.16 26.04 -8.75
N SER A 154 -1.30 26.25 -9.41
CA SER A 154 -2.45 25.33 -9.27
C SER A 154 -2.13 23.98 -9.91
N SER A 155 -2.65 22.88 -9.35
CA SER A 155 -2.42 21.53 -9.88
C SER A 155 -3.07 21.27 -11.24
N THR A 156 -4.03 22.09 -11.64
CA THR A 156 -4.75 22.02 -12.92
C THR A 156 -5.37 23.38 -13.28
N GLY A 157 -6.11 23.47 -14.37
CA GLY A 157 -6.74 24.70 -14.84
C GLY A 157 -5.72 25.69 -15.42
N ALA A 158 -5.79 26.96 -15.01
CA ALA A 158 -5.05 28.07 -15.62
C ALA A 158 -3.51 27.96 -15.55
N ASP A 159 -2.97 27.05 -14.73
CA ASP A 159 -1.54 26.71 -14.63
C ASP A 159 -1.16 25.38 -15.30
N TYR A 160 -2.12 24.57 -15.77
CA TYR A 160 -1.85 23.38 -16.59
C TYR A 160 -2.05 23.75 -18.07
N LEU A 161 -0.94 23.98 -18.76
CA LEU A 161 -0.92 24.75 -20.01
C LEU A 161 0.21 24.34 -20.95
N VAL A 162 0.07 24.71 -22.22
CA VAL A 162 1.06 24.57 -23.29
C VAL A 162 1.60 25.95 -23.69
N ARG A 163 2.90 26.03 -23.97
CA ARG A 163 3.60 27.22 -24.48
C ARG A 163 4.52 26.86 -25.63
N GLU A 164 4.68 27.79 -26.57
CA GLU A 164 5.65 27.70 -27.66
C GLU A 164 6.74 28.76 -27.46
N PRO A 165 7.81 28.47 -26.70
CA PRO A 165 8.86 29.44 -26.40
C PRO A 165 9.71 29.82 -27.63
N ASN A 166 9.70 29.01 -28.67
CA ASN A 166 10.34 29.23 -29.97
C ASN A 166 9.79 28.23 -31.00
N SER A 167 10.09 28.43 -32.28
CA SER A 167 9.55 27.61 -33.40
C SER A 167 10.11 26.19 -33.51
N GLY A 168 10.95 25.73 -32.58
CA GLY A 168 11.55 24.38 -32.59
C GLY A 168 11.17 23.50 -31.40
N ALA A 169 10.34 23.99 -30.47
CA ALA A 169 9.88 23.17 -29.34
C ALA A 169 8.55 23.66 -28.74
N VAL A 170 7.75 22.72 -28.27
CA VAL A 170 6.48 22.93 -27.55
C VAL A 170 6.64 22.43 -26.11
N TYR A 171 6.26 23.24 -25.13
CA TYR A 171 6.46 22.98 -23.71
C TYR A 171 5.13 22.79 -22.99
N VAL A 172 4.96 21.69 -22.25
CA VAL A 172 3.76 21.42 -21.44
C VAL A 172 4.10 21.60 -19.96
N GLN A 173 3.43 22.54 -19.29
CA GLN A 173 3.63 22.88 -17.88
C GLN A 173 2.63 22.10 -17.01
N GLY A 174 3.08 21.04 -16.33
CA GLY A 174 2.24 20.11 -15.56
C GLY A 174 2.05 20.44 -14.06
N PRO A 175 1.25 19.63 -13.34
CA PRO A 175 0.67 19.94 -12.01
C PRO A 175 1.60 20.40 -10.88
N SER A 176 2.89 20.04 -10.92
CA SER A 176 3.87 20.43 -9.87
C SER A 176 4.83 21.55 -10.31
N GLY A 177 4.49 22.26 -11.39
CA GLY A 177 5.44 23.09 -12.13
C GLY A 177 6.49 22.24 -12.86
N THR A 178 6.15 21.00 -13.22
CA THR A 178 6.93 20.19 -14.15
C THR A 178 6.86 20.83 -15.53
N ILE A 179 7.95 20.79 -16.30
CA ILE A 179 7.93 21.13 -17.72
C ILE A 179 8.30 19.88 -18.49
N ALA A 180 7.39 19.40 -19.34
CA ALA A 180 7.68 18.45 -20.41
C ALA A 180 8.02 19.22 -21.68
N VAL A 181 8.99 18.72 -22.45
CA VAL A 181 9.49 19.37 -23.67
C VAL A 181 9.28 18.42 -24.84
N PHE A 182 8.73 18.94 -25.93
CA PHE A 182 8.56 18.25 -27.20
C PHE A 182 9.34 19.01 -28.26
N GLU A 183 10.26 18.34 -28.96
CA GLU A 183 11.04 18.90 -30.06
C GLU A 183 10.22 18.83 -31.35
N ARG A 184 10.19 19.93 -32.13
CA ARG A 184 9.36 20.07 -33.34
C ARG A 184 10.20 19.93 -34.60
N ASP A 185 9.89 18.97 -35.47
CA ASP A 185 10.41 18.88 -36.84
C ASP A 185 9.26 18.83 -37.85
N GLY A 186 9.03 19.95 -38.53
CA GLY A 186 7.81 20.14 -39.34
C GLY A 186 6.55 20.10 -38.46
N ASP A 187 5.66 19.14 -38.76
CA ASP A 187 4.43 18.89 -38.02
C ASP A 187 4.62 17.84 -36.89
N ASP A 188 5.74 17.11 -36.87
CA ASP A 188 6.03 16.07 -35.88
C ASP A 188 6.53 16.68 -34.55
N LEU A 189 5.97 16.20 -33.42
CA LEU A 189 6.32 16.63 -32.06
C LEU A 189 6.85 15.45 -31.23
N THR A 190 8.18 15.35 -31.11
CA THR A 190 8.83 14.23 -30.40
C THR A 190 9.04 14.57 -28.92
N PRO A 191 8.56 13.77 -27.94
CA PRO A 191 8.85 13.98 -26.53
C PRO A 191 10.35 13.92 -26.25
N ALA A 192 10.83 14.79 -25.35
CA ALA A 192 12.17 14.66 -24.81
C ALA A 192 12.36 13.28 -24.15
N PRO A 193 13.58 12.70 -24.16
CA PRO A 193 13.80 11.36 -23.63
C PRO A 193 13.33 11.23 -22.17
N GLY A 194 12.51 10.21 -21.90
CA GLY A 194 11.91 9.93 -20.58
C GLY A 194 10.46 10.36 -20.38
N TYR A 195 9.87 11.17 -21.25
CA TYR A 195 8.43 11.46 -21.17
C TYR A 195 7.65 10.40 -21.97
N ARG A 196 6.87 9.56 -21.28
CA ARG A 196 6.05 8.49 -21.88
C ARG A 196 4.72 9.03 -22.42
N GLN A 197 4.78 10.10 -23.21
CA GLN A 197 3.63 10.86 -23.66
C GLN A 197 3.82 11.26 -25.13
N ASP A 198 2.74 11.21 -25.91
CA ASP A 198 2.67 11.74 -27.27
C ASP A 198 1.94 13.11 -27.22
N LEU A 199 2.28 14.04 -28.11
CA LEU A 199 1.66 15.38 -28.17
C LEU A 199 1.31 15.71 -29.62
N GLU A 200 0.03 15.91 -29.91
CA GLU A 200 -0.45 16.34 -31.23
C GLU A 200 -0.90 17.80 -31.20
N GLU A 201 -0.80 18.50 -32.34
CA GLU A 201 -1.30 19.88 -32.54
C GLU A 201 -2.35 19.89 -33.66
N SER A 202 -3.45 20.63 -33.45
CA SER A 202 -4.47 20.82 -34.49
C SER A 202 -3.95 21.69 -35.64
N SER A 203 -4.40 21.42 -36.87
CA SER A 203 -3.93 22.13 -38.08
C SER A 203 -4.29 23.62 -38.17
N ASP A 204 -4.98 24.18 -37.16
CA ASP A 204 -5.21 25.61 -36.96
C ASP A 204 -4.37 26.23 -35.82
N GLY A 205 -3.49 25.45 -35.17
CA GLY A 205 -2.61 25.85 -34.07
C GLY A 205 -3.31 26.14 -32.74
N LYS A 206 -4.61 25.83 -32.61
CA LYS A 206 -5.41 26.23 -31.44
C LYS A 206 -5.51 25.19 -30.35
N THR A 207 -5.34 23.92 -30.69
CA THR A 207 -5.57 22.80 -29.79
C THR A 207 -4.35 21.90 -29.75
N PHE A 208 -3.95 21.49 -28.56
CA PHE A 208 -2.93 20.48 -28.35
C PHE A 208 -3.53 19.31 -27.58
N THR A 209 -3.23 18.08 -27.98
CA THR A 209 -3.69 16.86 -27.30
C THR A 209 -2.46 16.11 -26.79
N LEU A 210 -2.34 15.99 -25.47
CA LEU A 210 -1.29 15.21 -24.81
C LEU A 210 -1.84 13.84 -24.40
N THR A 211 -1.36 12.78 -25.01
CA THR A 211 -1.81 11.40 -24.79
C THR A 211 -0.78 10.65 -23.95
N ASP A 212 -1.18 10.14 -22.79
CA ASP A 212 -0.29 9.38 -21.89
C ASP A 212 -0.18 7.91 -22.34
N ARG A 213 1.00 7.46 -22.77
CA ARG A 213 1.19 6.09 -23.33
C ARG A 213 0.96 4.97 -22.31
N GLY A 214 0.91 5.27 -21.02
CA GLY A 214 0.62 4.29 -19.97
C GLY A 214 -0.87 3.98 -19.84
N SER A 215 -1.74 4.91 -20.24
CA SER A 215 -3.18 4.88 -19.97
C SER A 215 -4.09 5.20 -21.16
N GLY A 216 -3.54 5.76 -22.24
CA GLY A 216 -4.27 6.32 -23.38
C GLY A 216 -4.96 7.66 -23.09
N ARG A 217 -5.12 8.01 -21.80
CA ARG A 217 -5.79 9.23 -21.33
C ARG A 217 -5.23 10.48 -22.01
N GLU A 218 -6.13 11.28 -22.57
CA GLU A 218 -5.82 12.51 -23.26
C GLU A 218 -6.01 13.74 -22.36
N THR A 219 -5.12 14.73 -22.51
CA THR A 219 -5.33 16.10 -22.02
C THR A 219 -5.39 17.05 -23.21
N THR A 220 -6.57 17.64 -23.44
CA THR A 220 -6.76 18.69 -24.44
C THR A 220 -6.45 20.05 -23.84
N PHE A 221 -5.59 20.82 -24.50
CA PHE A 221 -5.33 22.23 -24.22
C PHE A 221 -5.84 23.09 -25.37
N THR A 222 -6.47 24.23 -25.08
CA THR A 222 -7.05 25.10 -26.11
C THR A 222 -6.66 26.56 -25.90
N ARG A 223 -6.35 27.27 -26.99
CA ARG A 223 -6.14 28.73 -27.01
C ARG A 223 -7.47 29.47 -26.86
N PRO A 224 -7.53 30.60 -26.13
CA PRO A 224 -8.73 31.43 -26.04
C PRO A 224 -8.98 32.28 -27.30
N ASP A 225 -7.96 32.45 -28.15
CA ASP A 225 -7.96 33.27 -29.36
C ASP A 225 -7.03 32.71 -30.44
N ASP A 226 -6.96 33.41 -31.57
CA ASP A 226 -6.17 33.05 -32.76
C ASP A 226 -4.68 33.47 -32.63
N ASP A 227 -4.23 33.95 -31.45
CA ASP A 227 -2.86 34.41 -31.26
C ASP A 227 -1.96 33.26 -30.77
N ILE A 228 -0.95 32.92 -31.58
CA ILE A 228 0.00 31.85 -31.29
C ILE A 228 0.93 32.17 -30.11
N SER A 229 1.02 33.44 -29.69
CA SER A 229 1.78 33.86 -28.51
C SER A 229 1.02 33.73 -27.17
N THR A 230 -0.31 33.51 -27.22
CA THR A 230 -1.10 33.13 -26.03
C THR A 230 -0.67 31.74 -25.53
N ALA A 231 -1.04 31.36 -24.30
CA ALA A 231 -0.89 29.99 -23.82
C ALA A 231 -2.19 29.20 -24.05
N ALA A 232 -2.09 27.97 -24.57
CA ALA A 232 -3.23 27.05 -24.59
C ALA A 232 -3.39 26.44 -23.18
N ARG A 233 -4.60 26.44 -22.62
CA ARG A 233 -4.88 25.97 -21.26
C ARG A 233 -5.69 24.68 -21.30
N VAL A 234 -5.55 23.82 -20.29
CA VAL A 234 -6.35 22.59 -20.21
C VAL A 234 -7.84 22.93 -20.30
N SER A 235 -8.49 22.42 -21.34
CA SER A 235 -9.92 22.59 -21.61
C SER A 235 -10.68 21.32 -21.29
N ARG A 236 -10.02 20.16 -21.46
CA ARG A 236 -10.57 18.83 -21.22
C ARG A 236 -9.48 17.84 -20.81
N ILE A 237 -9.84 16.89 -19.96
CA ILE A 237 -9.07 15.65 -19.72
C ILE A 237 -10.06 14.52 -19.98
N GLU A 238 -9.71 13.53 -20.80
CA GLU A 238 -10.60 12.48 -21.33
C GLU A 238 -9.94 11.10 -21.20
N ASP A 239 -10.71 10.05 -20.90
CA ASP A 239 -10.27 8.65 -21.00
C ASP A 239 -10.57 8.05 -22.39
N ASN A 240 -10.11 6.83 -22.64
CA ASN A 240 -10.32 6.18 -23.93
C ASN A 240 -11.80 5.90 -24.24
N ASN A 241 -12.68 5.92 -23.23
CA ASN A 241 -14.11 5.67 -23.38
C ASN A 241 -14.87 6.92 -23.83
N GLY A 242 -14.40 8.10 -23.41
CA GLY A 242 -14.94 9.42 -23.77
C GLY A 242 -15.36 10.24 -22.54
N ASN A 243 -15.20 9.68 -21.35
CA ASN A 243 -15.54 10.31 -20.08
C ASN A 243 -14.55 11.42 -19.83
N ALA A 244 -15.03 12.64 -19.54
CA ALA A 244 -14.17 13.80 -19.47
C ALA A 244 -14.46 14.80 -18.35
N THR A 245 -13.40 15.19 -17.64
CA THR A 245 -13.39 16.42 -16.84
C THR A 245 -13.21 17.62 -17.76
N THR A 246 -14.06 18.64 -17.59
CA THR A 246 -14.10 19.84 -18.45
C THR A 246 -13.84 21.13 -17.67
N PHE A 247 -13.18 22.08 -18.30
CA PHE A 247 -12.73 23.34 -17.69
C PHE A 247 -13.35 24.55 -18.37
N ALA A 248 -13.84 25.50 -17.58
CA ALA A 248 -14.31 26.81 -18.07
C ALA A 248 -13.53 27.94 -17.39
N TYR A 249 -13.39 29.05 -18.12
CA TYR A 249 -12.53 30.19 -17.77
C TYR A 249 -13.29 31.51 -17.87
N ASP A 250 -12.98 32.45 -16.97
CA ASP A 250 -13.36 33.85 -17.08
C ASP A 250 -12.11 34.67 -17.50
N GLY A 251 -11.87 34.73 -18.80
CA GLY A 251 -10.62 35.26 -19.36
C GLY A 251 -9.46 34.30 -19.12
N ASP A 252 -8.42 34.78 -18.42
CA ASP A 252 -7.22 33.99 -18.12
C ASP A 252 -7.33 33.09 -16.90
N LEU A 253 -8.43 33.19 -16.14
CA LEU A 253 -8.60 32.58 -14.82
C LEU A 253 -9.60 31.42 -14.89
N THR A 254 -9.27 30.28 -14.26
CA THR A 254 -10.22 29.16 -14.15
C THR A 254 -11.44 29.59 -13.34
N ARG A 255 -12.62 29.18 -13.80
CA ARG A 255 -13.92 29.51 -13.22
C ARG A 255 -14.60 28.28 -12.64
N THR A 256 -14.62 27.18 -13.39
CA THR A 256 -15.17 25.89 -12.96
C THR A 256 -14.41 24.72 -13.59
N MET A 257 -14.30 23.64 -12.83
CA MET A 257 -13.86 22.32 -13.27
C MET A 257 -15.02 21.36 -12.98
N THR A 258 -15.52 20.66 -13.99
CA THR A 258 -16.73 19.83 -13.92
C THR A 258 -16.38 18.40 -14.32
N GLY A 259 -16.71 17.44 -13.48
CA GLY A 259 -16.53 16.02 -13.72
C GLY A 259 -17.66 15.41 -14.54
N VAL A 260 -17.56 14.11 -14.75
CA VAL A 260 -18.42 13.33 -15.64
C VAL A 260 -19.80 13.14 -15.02
N SER A 261 -19.87 12.96 -13.70
CA SER A 261 -21.11 12.99 -12.91
C SER A 261 -21.80 14.37 -12.86
N GLY A 262 -21.14 15.44 -13.35
CA GLY A 262 -21.58 16.82 -13.14
C GLY A 262 -21.26 17.39 -11.75
N ARG A 263 -20.63 16.61 -10.85
CA ARG A 263 -19.88 17.15 -9.69
C ARG A 263 -18.87 18.18 -10.18
N LYS A 264 -18.58 19.20 -9.36
CA LYS A 264 -17.74 20.33 -9.80
C LYS A 264 -17.07 21.08 -8.67
N LEU A 265 -15.96 21.73 -9.02
CA LEU A 265 -15.27 22.75 -8.24
C LEU A 265 -15.47 24.13 -8.89
N THR A 266 -15.68 25.16 -8.07
CA THR A 266 -15.90 26.55 -8.48
C THR A 266 -14.81 27.44 -7.90
N PHE A 267 -14.20 28.27 -8.75
CA PHE A 267 -12.96 28.98 -8.46
C PHE A 267 -13.22 30.49 -8.34
N THR A 268 -13.01 31.04 -7.14
CA THR A 268 -13.23 32.46 -6.83
C THR A 268 -11.90 33.20 -6.85
N HIS A 269 -11.82 34.23 -7.70
CA HIS A 269 -10.61 35.03 -7.87
C HIS A 269 -10.80 36.46 -7.37
N GLN A 270 -9.74 37.03 -6.78
CA GLN A 270 -9.63 38.45 -6.43
C GLN A 270 -8.28 38.99 -6.91
N ASP A 271 -8.26 40.19 -7.49
CA ASP A 271 -7.05 40.88 -7.95
C ASP A 271 -6.11 40.01 -8.83
N GLY A 272 -6.71 39.10 -9.62
CA GLY A 272 -6.01 38.17 -10.52
C GLY A 272 -5.54 36.85 -9.88
N ARG A 273 -5.82 36.61 -8.59
CA ARG A 273 -5.38 35.43 -7.82
C ARG A 273 -6.55 34.57 -7.38
N LEU A 274 -6.34 33.26 -7.32
CA LEU A 274 -7.27 32.31 -6.72
C LEU A 274 -7.26 32.52 -5.20
N VAL A 275 -8.40 32.94 -4.63
CA VAL A 275 -8.54 33.17 -3.17
C VAL A 275 -9.43 32.13 -2.49
N LYS A 276 -10.26 31.41 -3.26
CA LYS A 276 -11.11 30.33 -2.75
C LYS A 276 -11.51 29.33 -3.83
N VAL A 277 -11.51 28.05 -3.49
CA VAL A 277 -12.21 26.99 -4.25
C VAL A 277 -13.34 26.45 -3.39
N ALA A 278 -14.49 26.18 -4.00
CA ALA A 278 -15.61 25.54 -3.34
C ALA A 278 -16.16 24.39 -4.20
N ASP A 279 -16.53 23.27 -3.56
CA ASP A 279 -17.28 22.21 -4.25
C ASP A 279 -18.77 22.59 -4.42
N HIS A 280 -19.50 21.73 -5.12
CA HIS A 280 -20.92 21.93 -5.41
C HIS A 280 -21.85 21.65 -4.21
N THR A 281 -21.35 21.12 -3.09
CA THR A 281 -22.10 20.98 -1.83
C THR A 281 -21.93 22.19 -0.93
N GLY A 282 -20.78 22.88 -1.05
CA GLY A 282 -20.47 24.11 -0.32
C GLY A 282 -19.33 23.98 0.69
N ARG A 283 -18.53 22.90 0.67
CA ARG A 283 -17.23 22.90 1.34
C ARG A 283 -16.30 23.86 0.60
N GLU A 284 -15.50 24.63 1.33
CA GLU A 284 -14.65 25.66 0.76
C GLU A 284 -13.23 25.62 1.33
N ALA A 285 -12.21 25.79 0.48
CA ALA A 285 -10.82 25.97 0.87
C ALA A 285 -10.32 27.34 0.38
N THR A 286 -9.59 28.08 1.22
CA THR A 286 -9.18 29.47 0.97
C THR A 286 -7.68 29.68 0.94
N TYR A 287 -7.27 30.73 0.23
CA TYR A 287 -5.88 31.04 -0.10
C TYR A 287 -5.61 32.53 0.15
N ASP A 288 -4.84 32.85 1.19
CA ASP A 288 -4.48 34.22 1.54
C ASP A 288 -3.09 34.55 0.99
N TRP A 289 -2.94 35.67 0.30
CA TRP A 289 -1.70 36.05 -0.39
C TRP A 289 -1.12 37.35 0.15
N ASP A 290 0.20 37.41 0.33
CA ASP A 290 0.95 38.65 0.54
C ASP A 290 1.99 38.81 -0.58
N GLY A 291 1.91 39.91 -1.33
CA GLY A 291 2.70 40.09 -2.55
C GLY A 291 2.51 38.91 -3.51
N PRO A 292 3.60 38.27 -4.01
CA PRO A 292 3.51 37.06 -4.82
C PRO A 292 3.20 35.78 -4.02
N ASP A 293 3.43 35.79 -2.70
CA ASP A 293 3.54 34.60 -1.86
C ASP A 293 2.20 34.20 -1.23
N LEU A 294 1.96 32.89 -1.08
CA LEU A 294 0.79 32.36 -0.36
C LEU A 294 1.10 32.38 1.14
N ALA A 295 0.49 33.28 1.90
CA ALA A 295 0.73 33.43 3.34
C ALA A 295 0.02 32.35 4.18
N SER A 296 -1.19 31.97 3.79
CA SER A 296 -1.92 30.85 4.40
C SER A 296 -2.80 30.09 3.42
N PHE A 297 -2.95 28.80 3.70
CA PHE A 297 -3.93 27.90 3.11
C PHE A 297 -4.85 27.44 4.24
N THR A 298 -6.15 27.64 4.07
CA THR A 298 -7.17 27.06 4.95
C THR A 298 -7.93 26.01 4.16
N ASP A 299 -7.96 24.80 4.69
CA ASP A 299 -8.58 23.64 4.05
C ASP A 299 -10.10 23.55 4.30
N THR A 300 -10.72 22.50 3.78
CA THR A 300 -12.18 22.33 3.81
C THR A 300 -12.78 22.06 5.20
N ALA A 301 -12.00 21.68 6.22
CA ALA A 301 -12.47 21.66 7.62
C ALA A 301 -12.29 23.01 8.32
N GLY A 302 -11.65 24.00 7.67
CA GLY A 302 -11.34 25.30 8.27
C GLY A 302 -10.03 25.34 9.05
N ALA A 303 -9.20 24.30 8.95
CA ALA A 303 -7.87 24.27 9.58
C ALA A 303 -6.85 25.02 8.71
N THR A 304 -5.99 25.86 9.32
CA THR A 304 -5.12 26.81 8.60
C THR A 304 -3.63 26.48 8.72
N THR A 305 -3.01 26.10 7.61
CA THR A 305 -1.54 26.05 7.46
C THR A 305 -1.00 27.42 7.07
N ARG A 306 0.15 27.82 7.64
CA ARG A 306 0.83 29.11 7.38
C ARG A 306 2.23 28.93 6.80
N PHE A 307 2.67 29.92 6.03
CA PHE A 307 3.91 29.85 5.26
C PHE A 307 4.74 31.14 5.41
N ASP A 308 5.99 31.04 5.85
CA ASP A 308 6.92 32.17 5.95
C ASP A 308 7.94 32.15 4.80
N TYR A 309 8.28 33.31 4.26
CA TYR A 309 9.20 33.47 3.11
C TYR A 309 10.34 34.45 3.45
N ASP A 310 11.46 34.31 2.73
CA ASP A 310 12.50 35.34 2.74
C ASP A 310 12.31 36.40 1.65
N ALA A 311 13.17 37.43 1.66
CA ALA A 311 13.17 38.52 0.68
C ALA A 311 13.59 38.10 -0.76
N SER A 312 13.64 36.80 -1.05
CA SER A 312 13.81 36.21 -2.38
C SER A 312 12.68 35.23 -2.73
N HIS A 313 11.55 35.32 -2.03
CA HIS A 313 10.35 34.49 -2.23
C HIS A 313 10.61 32.98 -2.05
N ARG A 314 11.65 32.63 -1.26
CA ARG A 314 11.94 31.25 -0.91
C ARG A 314 11.20 30.89 0.37
N LEU A 315 10.42 29.80 0.36
CA LEU A 315 9.76 29.27 1.54
C LEU A 315 10.79 28.91 2.63
N THR A 316 10.63 29.47 3.82
CA THR A 316 11.53 29.28 4.99
C THR A 316 10.87 28.55 6.15
N LYS A 317 9.54 28.59 6.26
CA LYS A 317 8.79 27.85 7.28
C LYS A 317 7.40 27.43 6.82
N VAL A 318 6.96 26.28 7.29
CA VAL A 318 5.56 25.86 7.35
C VAL A 318 5.16 25.75 8.82
N THR A 319 3.97 26.23 9.19
CA THR A 319 3.34 25.98 10.49
C THR A 319 1.99 25.32 10.25
N THR A 320 1.79 24.13 10.80
CA THR A 320 0.53 23.36 10.68
C THR A 320 -0.59 23.96 11.54
N PRO A 321 -1.85 23.54 11.36
CA PRO A 321 -2.97 23.91 12.22
C PRO A 321 -2.71 23.68 13.72
N GLU A 322 -2.17 22.52 14.11
CA GLU A 322 -1.77 22.19 15.50
C GLU A 322 -0.52 22.97 15.97
N GLY A 323 0.03 23.86 15.14
CA GLY A 323 1.16 24.72 15.45
C GLY A 323 2.53 24.11 15.18
N ARG A 324 2.62 22.84 14.78
CA ARG A 324 3.88 22.12 14.53
C ARG A 324 4.65 22.83 13.41
N GLN A 325 5.93 23.14 13.62
CA GLN A 325 6.69 23.97 12.68
C GLN A 325 7.76 23.15 11.93
N THR A 326 7.89 23.39 10.62
CA THR A 326 8.96 22.84 9.78
C THR A 326 9.70 23.97 9.10
N THR A 327 11.01 24.08 9.32
CA THR A 327 11.87 25.14 8.73
C THR A 327 12.76 24.62 7.62
N PHE A 328 13.10 25.50 6.68
CA PHE A 328 13.91 25.23 5.50
C PHE A 328 15.06 26.23 5.41
N THR A 329 16.30 25.74 5.32
CA THR A 329 17.48 26.58 5.03
C THR A 329 17.90 26.44 3.57
N TRP A 330 18.56 27.45 3.02
CA TRP A 330 18.85 27.54 1.58
C TRP A 330 20.33 27.82 1.28
N ASP A 331 20.95 26.97 0.46
CA ASP A 331 22.26 27.18 -0.15
C ASP A 331 22.08 27.66 -1.59
N THR A 332 22.08 28.98 -1.78
CA THR A 332 21.59 29.66 -2.99
C THR A 332 20.16 29.18 -3.37
N ASN A 333 19.93 28.58 -4.53
CA ASN A 333 18.57 28.21 -4.98
C ASN A 333 18.18 26.76 -4.62
N ARG A 334 18.87 26.15 -3.64
CA ARG A 334 18.68 24.74 -3.24
C ARG A 334 18.46 24.63 -1.75
N VAL A 335 17.70 23.63 -1.31
CA VAL A 335 17.55 23.33 0.12
C VAL A 335 18.89 22.86 0.70
N GLY A 336 19.28 23.48 1.81
CA GLY A 336 20.46 23.13 2.62
C GLY A 336 20.11 22.33 3.88
N SER A 337 18.88 22.45 4.40
CA SER A 337 18.31 21.56 5.41
C SER A 337 16.79 21.68 5.50
N ILE A 338 16.16 20.61 5.98
CA ILE A 338 14.81 20.62 6.57
C ILE A 338 14.98 20.40 8.08
N THR A 339 14.20 21.07 8.92
CA THR A 339 14.17 20.83 10.37
C THR A 339 12.74 20.80 10.86
N ARG A 340 12.33 19.70 11.51
CA ARG A 340 11.11 19.65 12.31
C ARG A 340 11.43 20.31 13.65
N VAL A 341 10.73 21.39 13.98
CA VAL A 341 11.00 22.16 15.20
C VAL A 341 10.22 21.54 16.36
N THR A 342 10.94 21.21 17.43
CA THR A 342 10.40 20.64 18.68
C THR A 342 10.95 21.34 19.93
N ASP A 343 11.87 22.29 19.75
CA ASP A 343 12.12 23.39 20.69
C ASP A 343 11.82 24.71 19.95
N GLU A 344 10.64 25.29 20.21
CA GLU A 344 10.23 26.57 19.59
C GLU A 344 11.06 27.78 20.06
N ALA A 345 11.73 27.70 21.22
CA ALA A 345 12.46 28.82 21.80
C ALA A 345 13.85 28.98 21.16
N GLU A 346 14.54 27.86 20.89
CA GLU A 346 15.79 27.83 20.12
C GLU A 346 15.57 27.66 18.60
N GLY A 347 14.36 27.27 18.17
CA GLY A 347 14.02 27.00 16.77
C GLY A 347 14.64 25.70 16.25
N THR A 348 14.82 24.70 17.11
CA THR A 348 15.56 23.47 16.83
C THR A 348 14.71 22.20 16.92
N GLY A 349 15.25 21.10 16.38
CA GLY A 349 14.71 19.75 16.45
C GLY A 349 15.40 18.86 15.42
N PRO A 350 14.83 17.69 15.08
CA PRO A 350 15.40 16.80 14.07
C PRO A 350 15.66 17.47 12.71
N THR A 351 16.94 17.47 12.29
CA THR A 351 17.42 18.16 11.08
C THR A 351 18.00 17.19 10.06
N THR A 352 17.42 17.15 8.85
CA THR A 352 18.06 16.53 7.67
C THR A 352 18.79 17.61 6.87
N ALA A 353 20.07 17.43 6.59
CA ALA A 353 20.92 18.42 5.90
C ALA A 353 21.42 17.92 4.54
N PHE A 354 21.40 18.78 3.52
CA PHE A 354 21.76 18.48 2.14
C PHE A 354 22.99 19.28 1.71
N ARG A 355 23.96 18.64 1.04
CA ARG A 355 25.16 19.31 0.49
C ARG A 355 25.43 18.84 -0.94
N TRP A 356 25.72 19.79 -1.83
CA TRP A 356 25.54 19.64 -3.27
C TRP A 356 26.80 20.01 -4.07
N VAL A 357 27.40 19.03 -4.74
CA VAL A 357 28.43 19.24 -5.78
C VAL A 357 27.90 18.65 -7.08
N LEU A 358 27.15 19.44 -7.84
CA LEU A 358 26.49 19.00 -9.08
C LEU A 358 27.37 19.29 -10.32
N PRO A 359 27.24 18.49 -11.40
CA PRO A 359 27.94 18.76 -12.65
C PRO A 359 27.27 19.91 -13.40
N GLN A 360 27.88 20.36 -14.50
CA GLN A 360 27.17 21.22 -15.44
C GLN A 360 26.12 20.38 -16.16
N PRO A 361 24.88 20.88 -16.34
CA PRO A 361 23.89 20.20 -17.17
C PRO A 361 24.45 19.93 -18.58
N GLY A 362 24.18 18.75 -19.11
CA GLY A 362 24.73 18.29 -20.40
C GLY A 362 26.25 18.01 -20.45
N SER A 363 27.00 18.15 -19.34
CA SER A 363 28.43 17.76 -19.29
C SER A 363 28.61 16.27 -18.95
N PRO A 364 29.71 15.62 -19.37
CA PRO A 364 29.98 14.21 -19.04
C PRO A 364 30.49 14.01 -17.59
N GLY A 365 30.28 14.99 -16.71
CA GLY A 365 30.66 14.91 -15.31
C GLY A 365 29.51 14.37 -14.44
N GLU A 366 29.86 13.67 -13.38
CA GLU A 366 28.93 13.27 -12.32
C GLU A 366 29.02 14.25 -11.15
N GLY A 367 27.91 14.41 -10.43
CA GLY A 367 27.84 15.13 -9.16
C GLY A 367 27.71 14.19 -7.97
N VAL A 368 27.95 14.74 -6.78
CA VAL A 368 27.72 14.07 -5.50
C VAL A 368 26.82 14.91 -4.62
N VAL A 369 25.83 14.25 -4.03
CA VAL A 369 24.90 14.79 -3.06
C VAL A 369 25.13 14.05 -1.74
N ARG A 370 25.48 14.78 -0.67
CA ARG A 370 25.50 14.23 0.69
C ARG A 370 24.22 14.63 1.39
N ILE A 371 23.47 13.63 1.84
CA ILE A 371 22.32 13.82 2.71
C ILE A 371 22.73 13.30 4.09
N THR A 372 22.67 14.17 5.10
CA THR A 372 22.99 13.87 6.49
C THR A 372 21.71 13.83 7.29
N ASP A 373 21.47 12.76 8.03
CA ASP A 373 20.26 12.53 8.82
C ASP A 373 20.32 13.23 10.21
N PRO A 374 19.23 13.20 11.00
CA PRO A 374 19.21 13.77 12.34
C PRO A 374 20.14 13.12 13.38
N ARG A 375 20.74 11.94 13.12
CA ARG A 375 21.80 11.36 13.96
C ARG A 375 23.18 11.94 13.61
N GLY A 376 23.34 12.49 12.41
CA GLY A 376 24.61 12.92 11.83
C GLY A 376 25.21 11.91 10.85
N GLU A 377 24.54 10.77 10.63
CA GLU A 377 24.95 9.77 9.65
C GLU A 377 24.66 10.25 8.23
N HIS A 378 25.42 9.77 7.24
CA HIS A 378 25.38 10.36 5.90
C HIS A 378 25.37 9.34 4.77
N THR A 379 24.39 9.51 3.89
CA THR A 379 24.28 8.80 2.62
C THR A 379 24.87 9.67 1.52
N LEU A 380 25.70 9.08 0.65
CA LEU A 380 26.22 9.75 -0.54
C LEU A 380 25.48 9.23 -1.78
N LYS A 381 25.05 10.14 -2.65
CA LYS A 381 24.38 9.82 -3.92
C LYS A 381 25.15 10.42 -5.08
N THR A 382 25.49 9.61 -6.06
CA THR A 382 26.10 10.08 -7.32
C THR A 382 24.98 10.33 -8.33
N VAL A 383 24.96 11.52 -8.93
CA VAL A 383 23.93 11.95 -9.89
C VAL A 383 24.56 12.37 -11.21
N ASP A 384 23.92 12.05 -12.34
CA ASP A 384 24.42 12.46 -13.65
C ASP A 384 23.99 13.89 -14.05
N SER A 385 24.34 14.31 -15.27
CA SER A 385 23.99 15.62 -15.82
C SER A 385 22.53 15.77 -16.28
N ARG A 386 21.70 14.74 -16.11
CA ARG A 386 20.23 14.78 -16.15
C ARG A 386 19.61 14.68 -14.73
N TRP A 387 20.45 14.75 -13.70
CA TRP A 387 20.10 14.64 -12.28
C TRP A 387 19.51 13.27 -11.87
N ARG A 388 19.77 12.22 -12.65
CA ARG A 388 19.38 10.83 -12.34
C ARG A 388 20.35 10.24 -11.33
N THR A 389 19.85 9.57 -10.28
CA THR A 389 20.69 8.85 -9.31
C THR A 389 21.34 7.65 -10.00
N ARG A 390 22.67 7.70 -10.16
CA ARG A 390 23.49 6.59 -10.69
C ARG A 390 24.06 5.69 -9.63
N LYS A 391 24.27 6.22 -8.42
CA LYS A 391 24.87 5.48 -7.29
C LYS A 391 24.28 5.92 -5.95
N THR A 392 24.24 5.03 -4.97
CA THR A 392 24.03 5.39 -3.56
C THR A 392 24.92 4.54 -2.66
N GLU A 393 25.69 5.23 -1.82
CA GLU A 393 26.57 4.70 -0.79
C GLU A 393 25.91 5.02 0.56
N ASN A 394 25.60 3.99 1.35
CA ASN A 394 24.99 4.17 2.67
C ASN A 394 26.04 4.59 3.73
N PRO A 395 25.66 4.93 4.97
CA PRO A 395 26.61 5.33 6.02
C PRO A 395 27.65 4.26 6.42
N LEU A 396 27.46 2.99 6.01
CA LEU A 396 28.42 1.90 6.22
C LEU A 396 29.39 1.73 5.04
N GLY A 397 29.26 2.54 3.98
CA GLY A 397 30.06 2.42 2.75
C GLY A 397 29.59 1.32 1.78
N HIS A 398 28.38 0.78 1.96
CA HIS A 398 27.81 -0.20 1.03
C HIS A 398 27.19 0.52 -0.16
N GLU A 399 27.49 0.08 -1.39
CA GLU A 399 27.28 0.84 -2.61
C GLU A 399 26.33 0.15 -3.61
N ARG A 400 25.19 0.77 -3.93
CA ARG A 400 24.26 0.36 -5.01
C ARG A 400 24.41 1.25 -6.24
N SER A 401 24.09 0.75 -7.44
CA SER A 401 24.13 1.55 -8.68
C SER A 401 22.98 1.29 -9.66
N ALA A 402 22.76 2.24 -10.57
CA ALA A 402 21.79 2.14 -11.67
C ALA A 402 22.40 2.62 -13.00
N GLU A 403 22.22 1.79 -14.02
CA GLU A 403 22.50 2.09 -15.44
C GLU A 403 21.21 2.56 -16.11
N TRP A 404 21.29 3.65 -16.86
CA TRP A 404 20.14 4.34 -17.46
C TRP A 404 20.36 4.49 -18.96
N ASN A 405 19.34 4.18 -19.77
CA ASN A 405 19.40 4.39 -21.22
C ASN A 405 19.31 5.88 -21.62
N ALA A 406 19.18 6.15 -22.92
CA ALA A 406 18.94 7.50 -23.44
C ALA A 406 17.60 8.07 -22.93
N ASP A 407 16.58 7.21 -22.86
CA ASP A 407 15.18 7.47 -22.58
C ASP A 407 14.81 7.49 -21.10
N ASN A 408 15.81 7.68 -20.22
CA ASN A 408 15.66 7.72 -18.76
C ASN A 408 14.96 6.50 -18.12
N SER A 409 14.95 5.35 -18.78
CA SER A 409 14.63 4.05 -18.15
C SER A 409 15.89 3.42 -17.53
N VAL A 410 15.72 2.68 -16.43
CA VAL A 410 16.78 1.86 -15.84
C VAL A 410 16.95 0.58 -16.68
N VAL A 411 18.15 0.29 -17.15
CA VAL A 411 18.48 -0.94 -17.91
C VAL A 411 19.22 -1.97 -17.05
N THR A 412 19.86 -1.53 -15.96
CA THR A 412 20.48 -2.43 -14.97
C THR A 412 20.41 -1.77 -13.60
N ALA A 413 19.98 -2.53 -12.59
CA ALA A 413 20.12 -2.16 -11.19
C ALA A 413 21.13 -3.10 -10.53
N THR A 414 22.14 -2.56 -9.87
CA THR A 414 23.16 -3.31 -9.13
C THR A 414 22.95 -3.12 -7.64
N ASP A 415 22.96 -4.22 -6.91
CA ASP A 415 22.79 -4.27 -5.47
C ASP A 415 24.06 -3.82 -4.71
N ALA A 416 24.11 -4.06 -3.40
CA ALA A 416 25.20 -3.65 -2.53
C ALA A 416 26.25 -4.74 -2.23
N MET A 417 26.15 -5.93 -2.82
CA MET A 417 26.95 -7.11 -2.45
C MET A 417 28.37 -7.13 -3.04
N GLY A 418 28.73 -6.16 -3.89
CA GLY A 418 30.07 -6.07 -4.49
C GLY A 418 31.17 -5.79 -3.46
N VAL A 419 32.28 -6.53 -3.54
CA VAL A 419 33.41 -6.44 -2.60
C VAL A 419 34.73 -6.23 -3.36
N GLY A 420 35.63 -5.43 -2.80
CA GLY A 420 37.03 -5.33 -3.27
C GLY A 420 37.27 -4.69 -4.64
N GLY A 421 36.21 -4.42 -5.41
CA GLY A 421 36.25 -3.94 -6.79
C GLY A 421 35.46 -4.82 -7.76
N ASP A 422 35.00 -5.99 -7.31
CA ASP A 422 34.02 -6.81 -8.04
C ASP A 422 32.61 -6.15 -7.95
N PRO A 423 31.78 -6.25 -9.00
CA PRO A 423 30.43 -5.69 -8.99
C PRO A 423 29.51 -6.43 -8.00
N GLY A 424 28.45 -5.75 -7.56
CA GLY A 424 27.32 -6.41 -6.89
C GLY A 424 26.44 -7.17 -7.88
N ASN A 425 25.42 -7.82 -7.34
CA ASN A 425 24.47 -8.63 -8.09
C ASN A 425 23.54 -7.71 -8.90
N ALA A 426 23.25 -8.09 -10.15
CA ALA A 426 22.66 -7.20 -11.13
C ALA A 426 21.32 -7.73 -11.69
N THR A 427 20.26 -6.95 -11.54
CA THR A 427 18.98 -7.14 -12.25
C THR A 427 19.03 -6.39 -13.57
N THR A 428 18.70 -7.03 -14.70
CA THR A 428 18.65 -6.39 -16.04
C THR A 428 17.22 -6.13 -16.50
N PHE A 429 17.01 -5.11 -17.34
CA PHE A 429 15.68 -4.71 -17.82
C PHE A 429 15.69 -4.41 -19.33
N GLY A 430 14.83 -5.11 -20.08
CA GLY A 430 14.61 -4.87 -21.50
C GLY A 430 13.53 -3.81 -21.75
N TRP A 431 13.69 -2.99 -22.78
CA TRP A 431 12.74 -1.91 -23.13
C TRP A 431 12.52 -1.81 -24.64
N ASN A 432 11.28 -1.48 -25.04
CA ASN A 432 10.96 -1.16 -26.43
C ASN A 432 11.17 0.34 -26.76
N ASN A 433 11.06 0.69 -28.04
CA ASN A 433 11.26 2.05 -28.54
C ASN A 433 10.15 3.07 -28.19
N ARG A 434 9.05 2.65 -27.56
CA ARG A 434 8.03 3.54 -26.97
C ARG A 434 8.19 3.72 -25.46
N GLY A 435 9.21 3.08 -24.86
CA GLY A 435 9.55 3.16 -23.44
C GLY A 435 8.76 2.18 -22.57
N ALA A 436 8.18 1.12 -23.14
CA ALA A 436 7.56 0.02 -22.40
C ALA A 436 8.60 -1.06 -22.03
N MET A 437 8.46 -1.70 -20.86
CA MET A 437 9.41 -2.70 -20.38
C MET A 437 9.06 -4.10 -20.93
N THR A 438 10.01 -4.75 -21.60
CA THR A 438 9.82 -6.05 -22.29
C THR A 438 10.39 -7.25 -21.52
N SER A 439 11.25 -7.03 -20.53
CA SER A 439 11.77 -8.10 -19.67
C SER A 439 12.36 -7.57 -18.37
N ALA A 440 12.44 -8.44 -17.37
CA ALA A 440 13.25 -8.28 -16.17
C ALA A 440 13.95 -9.61 -15.82
N GLU A 441 15.26 -9.58 -15.67
CA GLU A 441 16.12 -10.75 -15.41
C GLU A 441 16.83 -10.57 -14.06
N LEU A 442 16.75 -11.58 -13.19
CA LEU A 442 17.41 -11.60 -11.88
C LEU A 442 18.91 -11.89 -11.97
N PRO A 443 19.69 -11.56 -10.92
CA PRO A 443 21.08 -12.00 -10.79
C PRO A 443 21.26 -13.53 -10.93
N THR A 444 20.27 -14.33 -10.53
CA THR A 444 20.24 -15.78 -10.67
C THR A 444 19.83 -16.28 -12.07
N GLY A 445 19.50 -15.38 -13.01
CA GLY A 445 19.07 -15.69 -14.38
C GLY A 445 17.56 -15.91 -14.56
N ALA A 446 16.80 -16.06 -13.47
CA ALA A 446 15.34 -16.12 -13.50
C ALA A 446 14.76 -14.87 -14.20
N THR A 447 14.04 -15.07 -15.30
CA THR A 447 13.61 -14.00 -16.21
C THR A 447 12.11 -13.98 -16.42
N THR A 448 11.50 -12.81 -16.30
CA THR A 448 10.15 -12.52 -16.79
C THR A 448 10.22 -11.77 -18.11
N SER A 449 9.36 -12.16 -19.07
CA SER A 449 9.23 -11.50 -20.38
C SER A 449 7.81 -10.99 -20.61
N LEU A 450 7.70 -9.83 -21.25
CA LEU A 450 6.47 -9.22 -21.71
C LEU A 450 6.56 -9.08 -23.23
N SER A 451 5.69 -9.81 -23.93
CA SER A 451 5.68 -9.87 -25.39
C SER A 451 4.37 -9.32 -25.98
N ALA A 452 4.37 -9.09 -27.29
CA ALA A 452 3.21 -8.63 -28.05
C ALA A 452 2.49 -7.38 -27.50
N TYR A 453 3.23 -6.37 -27.03
CA TYR A 453 2.67 -5.06 -26.66
C TYR A 453 1.79 -4.49 -27.79
N GLN A 454 0.56 -4.10 -27.44
CA GLN A 454 -0.47 -3.60 -28.35
C GLN A 454 -0.71 -2.10 -28.09
N THR A 455 -0.60 -1.24 -29.11
CA THR A 455 -0.99 0.17 -28.97
C THR A 455 -2.46 0.33 -29.32
N ILE A 456 -3.32 0.54 -28.31
CA ILE A 456 -4.78 0.62 -28.43
C ILE A 456 -5.24 1.94 -27.80
N SER A 457 -5.94 2.78 -28.57
CA SER A 457 -6.38 4.12 -28.15
C SER A 457 -5.27 4.96 -27.48
N GLY A 458 -4.05 4.91 -28.00
CA GLY A 458 -2.88 5.62 -27.46
C GLY A 458 -2.17 4.92 -26.28
N ALA A 459 -2.84 4.01 -25.57
CA ALA A 459 -2.23 3.19 -24.53
C ALA A 459 -1.38 2.07 -25.14
N ASP A 460 -0.18 1.87 -24.63
CA ASP A 460 0.63 0.68 -24.94
C ASP A 460 0.35 -0.40 -23.88
N LEU A 461 -0.39 -1.44 -24.22
CA LEU A 461 -0.89 -2.47 -23.31
C LEU A 461 -0.15 -3.82 -23.52
N PRO A 462 0.12 -4.62 -22.48
CA PRO A 462 0.80 -5.91 -22.65
C PRO A 462 -0.09 -6.93 -23.36
N GLY A 463 0.50 -7.79 -24.22
CA GLY A 463 -0.21 -8.90 -24.87
C GLY A 463 -0.11 -10.19 -24.06
N THR A 464 1.11 -10.71 -23.91
CA THR A 464 1.41 -11.93 -23.13
C THR A 464 2.51 -11.64 -22.13
N ILE A 465 2.37 -12.15 -20.89
CA ILE A 465 3.42 -12.09 -19.87
C ILE A 465 3.79 -13.51 -19.41
N THR A 466 5.10 -13.81 -19.33
CA THR A 466 5.63 -15.12 -18.93
C THR A 466 6.43 -14.99 -17.61
N THR A 467 6.13 -15.83 -16.61
CA THR A 467 6.87 -15.91 -15.34
C THR A 467 8.21 -16.65 -15.51
N PRO A 468 9.17 -16.54 -14.56
CA PRO A 468 10.41 -17.31 -14.63
C PRO A 468 10.21 -18.81 -14.42
N ASP A 469 9.06 -19.21 -13.87
CA ASP A 469 8.65 -20.61 -13.73
C ASP A 469 7.97 -21.18 -14.99
N GLY A 470 7.67 -20.32 -15.98
CA GLY A 470 7.10 -20.70 -17.28
C GLY A 470 5.56 -20.65 -17.34
N GLU A 471 4.89 -19.99 -16.39
CA GLU A 471 3.46 -19.71 -16.51
C GLU A 471 3.23 -18.49 -17.40
N GLU A 472 2.23 -18.55 -18.30
CA GLU A 472 1.88 -17.44 -19.19
C GLU A 472 0.49 -16.88 -18.84
N THR A 473 0.32 -15.57 -19.04
CA THR A 473 -0.97 -14.88 -18.95
C THR A 473 -1.15 -13.96 -20.14
N ASP A 474 -2.21 -14.21 -20.91
CA ASP A 474 -2.64 -13.45 -22.09
C ASP A 474 -3.73 -12.44 -21.73
N TYR A 475 -3.79 -11.34 -22.49
CA TYR A 475 -4.71 -10.23 -22.31
C TYR A 475 -5.36 -9.80 -23.64
N ASP A 476 -6.68 -9.88 -23.73
CA ASP A 476 -7.46 -9.24 -24.80
C ASP A 476 -8.06 -7.91 -24.32
N TYR A 477 -8.24 -6.98 -25.26
CA TYR A 477 -8.81 -5.66 -25.01
C TYR A 477 -9.82 -5.29 -26.09
N ASP A 478 -10.76 -4.41 -25.76
CA ASP A 478 -11.65 -3.80 -26.74
C ASP A 478 -10.95 -2.70 -27.55
N THR A 479 -11.70 -2.01 -28.42
CA THR A 479 -11.15 -0.92 -29.25
C THR A 479 -10.77 0.35 -28.48
N LYS A 480 -11.11 0.44 -27.18
CA LYS A 480 -10.73 1.53 -26.26
C LYS A 480 -9.59 1.13 -25.32
N GLY A 481 -9.26 -0.15 -25.21
CA GLY A 481 -8.25 -0.66 -24.28
C GLY A 481 -8.81 -1.14 -22.94
N ASN A 482 -10.13 -1.28 -22.78
CA ASN A 482 -10.71 -1.97 -21.63
C ASN A 482 -10.42 -3.47 -21.75
N THR A 483 -9.94 -4.12 -20.69
CA THR A 483 -9.53 -5.53 -20.71
C THR A 483 -10.75 -6.46 -20.83
N LEU A 484 -10.92 -7.10 -21.98
CA LEU A 484 -12.02 -8.05 -22.26
C LEU A 484 -11.74 -9.43 -21.67
N SER A 485 -10.50 -9.91 -21.75
CA SER A 485 -10.09 -11.21 -21.24
C SER A 485 -8.80 -11.11 -20.40
N VAL A 486 -8.68 -12.00 -19.42
CA VAL A 486 -7.39 -12.40 -18.85
C VAL A 486 -7.36 -13.93 -18.85
N ALA A 487 -6.40 -14.53 -19.53
CA ALA A 487 -6.31 -15.97 -19.69
C ALA A 487 -4.95 -16.51 -19.20
N VAL A 488 -4.97 -17.34 -18.16
CA VAL A 488 -3.79 -18.13 -17.76
C VAL A 488 -3.73 -19.37 -18.65
N THR A 489 -2.58 -19.66 -19.26
CA THR A 489 -2.49 -20.69 -20.32
C THR A 489 -2.31 -22.13 -19.79
N GLY A 490 -2.40 -23.10 -20.71
CA GLY A 490 -2.15 -24.52 -20.45
C GLY A 490 -3.32 -25.32 -19.88
N ASP A 491 -3.09 -26.62 -19.65
CA ASP A 491 -4.12 -27.61 -19.33
C ASP A 491 -4.86 -27.31 -18.02
N ASP A 492 -4.23 -26.65 -17.04
CA ASP A 492 -4.87 -26.21 -15.79
C ASP A 492 -5.33 -24.74 -15.81
N GLY A 493 -4.93 -23.98 -16.83
CA GLY A 493 -5.22 -22.56 -16.99
C GLY A 493 -6.70 -22.23 -17.07
N GLY A 494 -7.04 -20.95 -17.10
CA GLY A 494 -8.42 -20.51 -17.20
C GLY A 494 -8.55 -19.09 -17.75
N SER A 495 -9.58 -18.89 -18.56
CA SER A 495 -9.99 -17.61 -19.13
C SER A 495 -11.04 -16.95 -18.23
N ARG A 496 -10.90 -15.64 -18.01
CA ARG A 496 -11.87 -14.79 -17.32
C ARG A 496 -12.29 -13.66 -18.24
N GLU A 497 -13.59 -13.58 -18.53
CA GLU A 497 -14.16 -12.52 -19.37
C GLU A 497 -14.78 -11.38 -18.56
N PHE A 498 -14.83 -10.20 -19.18
CA PHE A 498 -15.40 -8.96 -18.65
C PHE A 498 -16.24 -8.26 -19.71
N THR A 499 -17.38 -7.69 -19.31
CA THR A 499 -18.13 -6.72 -20.13
C THR A 499 -18.12 -5.33 -19.49
N TYR A 500 -18.32 -4.31 -20.32
CA TYR A 500 -18.32 -2.91 -19.93
C TYR A 500 -19.55 -2.21 -20.50
N GLN A 501 -19.97 -1.15 -19.85
CA GLN A 501 -21.03 -0.25 -20.30
C GLN A 501 -20.65 0.33 -21.66
N ASP A 502 -21.51 0.16 -22.66
CA ASP A 502 -21.32 0.67 -24.02
C ASP A 502 -22.68 0.83 -24.74
N SER A 503 -22.71 0.76 -26.08
CA SER A 503 -23.94 0.83 -26.86
C SER A 503 -24.76 -0.45 -26.96
N ASP A 504 -24.16 -1.61 -26.64
CA ASP A 504 -24.77 -2.94 -26.72
C ASP A 504 -25.03 -3.55 -25.32
N THR A 505 -24.32 -3.09 -24.29
CA THR A 505 -24.42 -3.51 -22.88
C THR A 505 -24.88 -2.35 -21.99
N ASP A 506 -25.97 -2.54 -21.23
CA ASP A 506 -26.53 -1.53 -20.29
C ASP A 506 -26.53 -2.07 -18.86
N CYS A 507 -25.69 -1.48 -18.00
CA CYS A 507 -25.72 -1.62 -16.55
C CYS A 507 -25.81 -0.26 -15.82
N GLY A 508 -26.18 0.80 -16.55
CA GLY A 508 -26.14 2.19 -16.07
C GLY A 508 -24.73 2.77 -15.96
N GLY A 509 -24.64 4.03 -15.51
CA GLY A 509 -23.37 4.75 -15.41
C GLY A 509 -22.92 5.35 -16.74
N PHE A 510 -21.62 5.21 -17.03
CA PHE A 510 -20.92 5.77 -18.19
C PHE A 510 -20.13 4.71 -18.96
N ASP A 511 -19.78 4.99 -20.22
CA ASP A 511 -19.07 4.05 -21.08
C ASP A 511 -17.74 3.61 -20.44
N GLY A 512 -17.43 2.32 -20.50
CA GLY A 512 -16.25 1.73 -19.85
C GLY A 512 -16.41 1.37 -18.37
N GLN A 513 -17.58 1.60 -17.75
CA GLN A 513 -17.87 1.05 -16.42
C GLN A 513 -18.13 -0.46 -16.51
N ARG A 514 -17.39 -1.28 -15.74
CA ARG A 514 -17.46 -2.75 -15.85
C ARG A 514 -18.84 -3.26 -15.44
N CYS A 515 -19.56 -3.91 -16.34
CA CYS A 515 -20.90 -4.47 -16.10
C CYS A 515 -20.85 -5.92 -15.62
N THR A 516 -19.88 -6.73 -16.05
CA THR A 516 -19.69 -8.10 -15.57
C THR A 516 -18.23 -8.46 -15.34
N ALA A 517 -18.01 -9.44 -14.47
CA ALA A 517 -16.76 -10.18 -14.38
C ALA A 517 -17.06 -11.64 -14.07
N GLU A 518 -16.59 -12.56 -14.90
CA GLU A 518 -16.82 -13.99 -14.71
C GLU A 518 -15.88 -14.61 -13.67
N GLN A 519 -16.08 -15.87 -13.31
CA GLN A 519 -15.03 -16.70 -12.71
C GLN A 519 -14.15 -17.33 -13.80
N PRO A 520 -12.88 -17.69 -13.50
CA PRO A 520 -12.05 -18.38 -14.47
C PRO A 520 -12.67 -19.73 -14.86
N HIS A 521 -12.75 -20.01 -16.15
CA HIS A 521 -13.32 -21.24 -16.71
C HIS A 521 -12.48 -21.77 -17.88
N LYS A 522 -12.94 -22.82 -18.58
CA LYS A 522 -12.34 -23.27 -19.85
C LYS A 522 -13.16 -22.78 -21.04
N ASP A 523 -12.48 -22.42 -22.12
CA ASP A 523 -13.08 -21.86 -23.34
C ASP A 523 -14.28 -22.69 -23.85
N GLY A 524 -15.46 -22.07 -23.91
CA GLY A 524 -16.69 -22.70 -24.36
C GLY A 524 -17.49 -23.45 -23.28
N GLU A 525 -17.05 -23.43 -22.02
CA GLU A 525 -17.89 -23.69 -20.86
C GLU A 525 -18.72 -22.42 -20.53
N SER A 526 -19.42 -22.39 -19.40
CA SER A 526 -20.14 -21.19 -18.93
C SER A 526 -19.81 -20.96 -17.47
N ALA A 527 -19.38 -19.75 -17.14
CA ALA A 527 -18.89 -19.40 -15.81
C ALA A 527 -19.97 -18.78 -14.91
N PRO A 528 -19.84 -18.91 -13.58
CA PRO A 528 -20.49 -18.03 -12.63
C PRO A 528 -20.09 -16.56 -12.87
N THR A 529 -21.07 -15.68 -13.10
CA THR A 529 -20.85 -14.26 -13.39
C THR A 529 -21.13 -13.38 -12.17
N THR A 530 -20.26 -12.43 -11.87
CA THR A 530 -20.57 -11.29 -10.98
C THR A 530 -21.07 -10.12 -11.83
N HIS A 531 -22.25 -9.58 -11.50
CA HIS A 531 -22.82 -8.42 -12.16
C HIS A 531 -22.62 -7.15 -11.33
N PHE A 532 -22.46 -6.02 -12.01
CA PHE A 532 -22.24 -4.70 -11.44
C PHE A 532 -23.26 -3.74 -12.06
N THR A 533 -23.78 -2.77 -11.29
CA THR A 533 -24.70 -1.74 -11.80
C THR A 533 -24.38 -0.37 -11.19
N TYR A 534 -24.64 0.69 -11.95
CA TYR A 534 -24.25 2.06 -11.60
C TYR A 534 -25.43 3.03 -11.68
N ASN A 535 -25.40 4.08 -10.86
CA ASN A 535 -26.36 5.19 -10.96
C ASN A 535 -26.02 6.14 -12.13
N GLY A 536 -26.89 7.12 -12.40
CA GLY A 536 -26.65 8.14 -13.45
C GLY A 536 -25.57 9.18 -13.13
N ASP A 537 -24.97 9.12 -11.93
CA ASP A 537 -23.79 9.89 -11.53
C ASP A 537 -22.51 9.01 -11.63
N GLY A 538 -22.63 7.74 -12.06
CA GLY A 538 -21.57 6.75 -12.25
C GLY A 538 -21.11 6.02 -10.98
N ASP A 539 -21.79 6.18 -9.84
CA ASP A 539 -21.45 5.44 -8.63
C ASP A 539 -22.03 4.01 -8.66
N LEU A 540 -21.22 3.02 -8.28
CA LEU A 540 -21.61 1.60 -8.23
C LEU A 540 -22.72 1.35 -7.20
N THR A 541 -23.94 1.06 -7.63
CA THR A 541 -25.12 0.84 -6.76
C THR A 541 -25.30 -0.58 -6.28
N THR A 542 -24.95 -1.59 -7.09
CA THR A 542 -25.08 -3.00 -6.71
C THR A 542 -23.92 -3.83 -7.26
N VAL A 543 -23.40 -4.73 -6.44
CA VAL A 543 -22.64 -5.91 -6.83
C VAL A 543 -23.55 -7.12 -6.58
N ASP A 544 -23.86 -7.86 -7.63
CA ASP A 544 -24.66 -9.09 -7.62
C ASP A 544 -23.70 -10.27 -7.86
N PRO A 545 -23.27 -10.97 -6.80
CA PRO A 545 -22.36 -12.12 -6.88
C PRO A 545 -23.12 -13.41 -7.22
N PRO A 546 -22.45 -14.44 -7.78
CA PRO A 546 -23.08 -15.73 -8.04
C PRO A 546 -23.83 -16.35 -6.86
N GLU A 547 -24.94 -17.04 -7.15
CA GLU A 547 -25.74 -17.77 -6.15
C GLU A 547 -24.87 -18.77 -5.34
N PRO A 548 -25.15 -18.98 -4.05
CA PRO A 548 -26.29 -18.48 -3.27
C PRO A 548 -25.94 -17.26 -2.40
N LYS A 549 -24.94 -16.44 -2.79
CA LYS A 549 -24.71 -15.15 -2.13
C LYS A 549 -25.81 -14.16 -2.53
N GLY A 550 -26.05 -13.15 -1.69
CA GLY A 550 -26.96 -12.04 -1.98
C GLY A 550 -26.21 -10.77 -2.40
N ASP A 551 -26.94 -9.87 -3.06
CA ASP A 551 -26.49 -8.54 -3.48
C ASP A 551 -25.74 -7.79 -2.36
N THR A 552 -24.65 -7.11 -2.71
CA THR A 552 -24.12 -6.01 -1.90
C THR A 552 -24.50 -4.69 -2.55
N THR A 553 -25.31 -3.87 -1.87
CA THR A 553 -25.85 -2.62 -2.40
C THR A 553 -25.29 -1.39 -1.69
N TYR A 554 -25.23 -0.27 -2.41
CA TYR A 554 -24.56 0.95 -1.98
C TYR A 554 -25.45 2.17 -2.17
N THR A 555 -25.31 3.16 -1.29
CA THR A 555 -25.77 4.53 -1.57
C THR A 555 -24.66 5.52 -1.30
N TYR A 556 -24.74 6.69 -1.93
CA TYR A 556 -23.71 7.72 -1.91
C TYR A 556 -24.24 9.03 -1.32
N ASP A 557 -23.33 9.86 -0.83
CA ASP A 557 -23.63 11.28 -0.63
C ASP A 557 -23.38 12.07 -1.92
N ALA A 558 -23.60 13.39 -1.88
CA ALA A 558 -23.48 14.22 -3.08
C ALA A 558 -22.05 14.26 -3.67
N LEU A 559 -21.02 13.89 -2.90
CA LEU A 559 -19.61 13.94 -3.28
C LEU A 559 -19.07 12.61 -3.83
N GLY A 560 -19.94 11.60 -4.04
CA GLY A 560 -19.53 10.25 -4.48
C GLY A 560 -18.94 9.38 -3.37
N ARG A 561 -19.06 9.80 -2.10
CA ARG A 561 -18.57 9.04 -0.94
C ARG A 561 -19.62 8.02 -0.52
N THR A 562 -19.22 6.78 -0.26
CA THR A 562 -20.18 5.72 0.13
C THR A 562 -20.86 6.06 1.45
N LYS A 563 -22.14 6.38 1.39
CA LYS A 563 -22.98 6.75 2.52
C LYS A 563 -23.58 5.53 3.22
N THR A 564 -23.96 4.50 2.47
CA THR A 564 -24.35 3.20 3.04
C THR A 564 -23.78 2.04 2.24
N VAL A 565 -23.53 0.93 2.94
CA VAL A 565 -23.30 -0.40 2.36
C VAL A 565 -24.31 -1.34 3.01
N THR A 566 -25.02 -2.14 2.23
CA THR A 566 -25.88 -3.22 2.71
C THR A 566 -25.35 -4.52 2.14
N ASP A 567 -24.90 -5.45 2.99
CA ASP A 567 -24.41 -6.75 2.55
C ASP A 567 -25.55 -7.73 2.19
N GLY A 568 -25.19 -8.88 1.60
CA GLY A 568 -26.14 -9.89 1.12
C GLY A 568 -27.11 -10.44 2.17
N ARG A 569 -26.83 -10.25 3.47
CA ARG A 569 -27.70 -10.64 4.60
C ARG A 569 -28.71 -9.55 4.95
N GLY A 570 -28.76 -8.46 4.17
CA GLY A 570 -29.51 -7.24 4.45
C GLY A 570 -28.88 -6.33 5.53
N GLN A 571 -27.68 -6.62 6.02
CA GLN A 571 -27.08 -5.87 7.12
C GLN A 571 -26.51 -4.55 6.61
N THR A 572 -27.16 -3.44 6.99
CA THR A 572 -26.81 -2.09 6.53
C THR A 572 -25.87 -1.36 7.48
N LEU A 573 -24.73 -0.91 6.97
CA LEU A 573 -23.80 0.05 7.58
C LEU A 573 -23.99 1.44 6.95
N THR A 574 -24.04 2.48 7.78
CA THR A 574 -24.10 3.90 7.39
C THR A 574 -22.80 4.60 7.78
N TYR A 575 -22.20 5.32 6.84
CA TYR A 575 -20.95 6.06 7.03
C TYR A 575 -21.24 7.54 7.24
N THR A 576 -20.41 8.20 8.05
CA THR A 576 -20.39 9.66 8.18
C THR A 576 -18.95 10.14 8.09
N TYR A 577 -18.77 11.24 7.38
CA TYR A 577 -17.48 11.86 7.09
C TYR A 577 -17.43 13.27 7.70
N ASP A 578 -16.23 13.80 7.90
CA ASP A 578 -16.04 15.24 8.06
C ASP A 578 -15.87 15.94 6.68
N ASP A 579 -15.59 17.25 6.73
CA ASP A 579 -15.35 18.06 5.55
C ASP A 579 -13.96 17.83 4.94
N ARG A 580 -13.14 16.89 5.45
CA ARG A 580 -11.87 16.42 4.84
C ARG A 580 -11.98 15.03 4.24
N ASP A 581 -13.21 14.53 4.07
CA ASP A 581 -13.50 13.19 3.54
C ASP A 581 -13.01 12.05 4.46
N ARG A 582 -12.67 12.36 5.73
CA ARG A 582 -12.24 11.38 6.73
C ARG A 582 -13.47 10.79 7.43
N VAL A 583 -13.51 9.46 7.59
CA VAL A 583 -14.62 8.80 8.30
C VAL A 583 -14.60 9.20 9.78
N THR A 584 -15.71 9.77 10.25
CA THR A 584 -15.96 10.10 11.66
C THR A 584 -16.88 9.11 12.35
N ARG A 585 -17.69 8.35 11.59
CA ARG A 585 -18.62 7.37 12.16
C ARG A 585 -18.99 6.26 11.17
N VAL A 586 -19.16 5.05 11.70
CA VAL A 586 -19.80 3.92 10.99
C VAL A 586 -20.88 3.35 11.91
N GLU A 587 -22.13 3.25 11.44
CA GLU A 587 -23.29 2.82 12.23
C GLU A 587 -24.05 1.68 11.54
N PRO A 588 -24.25 0.52 12.18
CA PRO A 588 -25.18 -0.50 11.71
C PRO A 588 -26.62 -0.10 12.04
N GLU A 589 -27.59 -0.55 11.23
CA GLU A 589 -29.02 -0.35 11.52
C GLU A 589 -29.42 -0.88 12.92
N THR A 590 -28.76 -1.94 13.39
CA THR A 590 -28.88 -2.43 14.76
C THR A 590 -27.51 -2.70 15.39
N GLY A 591 -27.28 -2.18 16.59
CA GLY A 591 -26.00 -2.31 17.31
C GLY A 591 -25.53 -0.97 17.87
N ALA A 592 -24.22 -0.86 18.13
CA ALA A 592 -23.57 0.40 18.46
C ALA A 592 -22.69 0.86 17.29
N ALA A 593 -22.75 2.16 17.01
CA ALA A 593 -21.89 2.81 16.03
C ALA A 593 -20.45 2.93 16.55
N ILE A 594 -19.49 2.80 15.63
CA ILE A 594 -18.08 3.09 15.86
C ILE A 594 -17.83 4.56 15.50
N VAL A 595 -17.12 5.28 16.37
CA VAL A 595 -16.87 6.73 16.25
C VAL A 595 -15.37 6.99 16.24
N TYR A 596 -14.91 7.85 15.34
CA TYR A 596 -13.53 8.28 15.22
C TYR A 596 -13.40 9.79 15.45
N THR A 597 -12.28 10.21 16.03
CA THR A 597 -11.90 11.63 16.12
C THR A 597 -10.49 11.84 15.59
N TRP A 598 -10.23 13.06 15.11
CA TRP A 598 -9.01 13.47 14.42
C TRP A 598 -8.52 14.80 15.01
N ASP A 599 -7.22 15.09 14.92
CA ASP A 599 -6.66 16.43 15.15
C ASP A 599 -6.68 17.28 13.86
N ASP A 600 -6.38 18.57 13.95
CA ASP A 600 -6.44 19.47 12.78
C ASP A 600 -5.28 19.23 11.79
N ASP A 601 -4.26 18.44 12.17
CA ASP A 601 -3.16 17.99 11.32
C ASP A 601 -3.47 16.66 10.59
N GLY A 602 -4.55 15.96 10.93
CA GLY A 602 -4.99 14.71 10.28
C GLY A 602 -4.78 13.42 11.06
N ASN A 603 -4.35 13.48 12.31
CA ASN A 603 -3.97 12.32 13.11
C ASN A 603 -5.17 11.83 13.94
N ARG A 604 -5.46 10.52 13.91
CA ARG A 604 -6.64 9.96 14.60
C ARG A 604 -6.46 9.98 16.12
N THR A 605 -7.12 10.88 16.83
CA THR A 605 -7.01 11.03 18.29
C THR A 605 -7.83 10.01 19.09
N SER A 606 -8.91 9.45 18.53
CA SER A 606 -9.62 8.33 19.17
C SER A 606 -10.37 7.40 18.20
N ARG A 607 -10.67 6.19 18.70
CA ARG A 607 -11.72 5.28 18.22
C ARG A 607 -12.57 4.85 19.41
N THR A 608 -13.89 4.92 19.32
CA THR A 608 -14.81 4.35 20.31
C THR A 608 -15.69 3.31 19.62
N ASP A 609 -15.76 2.11 20.19
CA ASP A 609 -16.51 0.96 19.68
C ASP A 609 -17.17 0.17 20.84
N THR A 610 -17.73 -1.02 20.55
CA THR A 610 -18.42 -1.86 21.55
C THR A 610 -17.52 -2.38 22.67
N THR A 611 -16.20 -2.39 22.47
CA THR A 611 -15.21 -2.85 23.47
C THR A 611 -14.75 -1.72 24.38
N GLY A 612 -14.91 -0.46 23.95
CA GLY A 612 -14.55 0.74 24.71
C GLY A 612 -13.95 1.82 23.82
N THR A 613 -13.12 2.69 24.40
CA THR A 613 -12.39 3.74 23.66
C THR A 613 -10.91 3.41 23.59
N THR A 614 -10.35 3.37 22.37
CA THR A 614 -8.92 3.48 22.11
C THR A 614 -8.56 4.95 21.90
N GLY A 615 -7.61 5.48 22.67
CA GLY A 615 -7.07 6.84 22.51
C GLY A 615 -5.64 6.81 21.94
N TYR A 616 -5.28 7.84 21.18
CA TYR A 616 -3.96 7.96 20.55
C TYR A 616 -3.39 9.37 20.83
N THR A 617 -2.11 9.44 21.18
CA THR A 617 -1.35 10.69 21.38
C THR A 617 -0.20 10.75 20.39
N TYR A 618 0.12 11.93 19.89
CA TYR A 618 1.15 12.14 18.87
C TYR A 618 2.22 13.14 19.37
N ASP A 619 3.41 13.10 18.78
CA ASP A 619 4.44 14.12 18.97
C ASP A 619 4.38 15.25 17.93
N ASP A 620 5.27 16.24 18.08
CA ASP A 620 5.44 17.38 17.15
C ASP A 620 5.86 16.97 15.72
N LEU A 621 6.23 15.70 15.51
CA LEU A 621 6.53 15.11 14.20
C LEU A 621 5.31 14.38 13.61
N SER A 622 4.17 14.35 14.31
CA SER A 622 2.94 13.61 13.97
C SER A 622 3.06 12.09 14.13
N ARG A 623 3.97 11.60 15.01
CA ARG A 623 4.18 10.15 15.26
C ARG A 623 3.48 9.70 16.54
N GLU A 624 2.87 8.51 16.54
CA GLU A 624 2.07 7.99 17.66
C GLU A 624 2.95 7.63 18.87
N THR A 625 2.88 8.39 19.96
CA THR A 625 3.72 8.20 21.16
C THR A 625 3.05 7.43 22.30
N VAL A 626 1.72 7.52 22.42
CA VAL A 626 0.95 6.76 23.43
C VAL A 626 -0.36 6.26 22.86
N ARG A 627 -0.57 4.94 22.92
CA ARG A 627 -1.88 4.30 22.72
C ARG A 627 -2.48 3.96 24.08
N THR A 628 -3.72 4.38 24.32
CA THR A 628 -4.51 3.92 25.47
C THR A 628 -5.57 2.94 24.97
N LEU A 629 -5.54 1.71 25.48
CA LEU A 629 -6.48 0.64 25.13
C LEU A 629 -7.77 0.72 25.98
N GLN A 630 -8.75 -0.09 25.60
CA GLN A 630 -10.10 -0.08 26.17
C GLN A 630 -10.16 -0.53 27.64
N ASP A 631 -9.21 -1.35 28.09
CA ASP A 631 -9.04 -1.71 29.51
C ASP A 631 -8.30 -0.61 30.32
N GLY A 632 -7.98 0.51 29.68
CA GLY A 632 -7.17 1.61 30.23
C GLY A 632 -5.66 1.36 30.20
N SER A 633 -5.18 0.17 29.81
CA SER A 633 -3.73 -0.08 29.71
C SER A 633 -3.12 0.71 28.55
N GLN A 634 -1.86 1.11 28.71
CA GLN A 634 -1.17 1.96 27.76
C GLN A 634 0.01 1.24 27.09
N THR A 635 0.21 1.57 25.82
CA THR A 635 1.44 1.31 25.06
C THR A 635 2.13 2.66 24.83
N VAL A 636 3.44 2.71 25.04
CA VAL A 636 4.29 3.89 24.82
C VAL A 636 5.28 3.55 23.71
N LEU A 637 5.52 4.52 22.82
CA LEU A 637 6.48 4.43 21.73
C LEU A 637 7.38 5.66 21.77
N ALA A 638 8.68 5.43 21.92
CA ALA A 638 9.69 6.46 21.73
C ALA A 638 10.38 6.25 20.39
N TYR A 639 10.88 7.33 19.79
CA TYR A 639 11.49 7.29 18.47
C TYR A 639 12.84 7.99 18.46
N THR A 640 13.81 7.37 17.78
CA THR A 640 15.11 7.95 17.48
C THR A 640 14.96 9.28 16.73
N PRO A 641 15.98 10.16 16.71
CA PRO A 641 15.93 11.44 15.98
C PRO A 641 15.58 11.30 14.50
N ASN A 642 15.85 10.15 13.87
CA ASN A 642 15.65 9.89 12.45
C ASN A 642 14.39 9.03 12.13
N GLY A 643 13.53 8.74 13.12
CA GLY A 643 12.24 8.09 12.89
C GLY A 643 12.14 6.60 13.26
N ASN A 644 13.26 5.89 13.50
CA ASN A 644 13.20 4.50 13.96
C ASN A 644 12.58 4.42 15.37
N LEU A 645 11.90 3.32 15.70
CA LEU A 645 11.34 3.06 17.04
C LEU A 645 12.48 2.78 18.03
N ASP A 646 12.69 3.65 19.02
CA ASP A 646 13.80 3.60 19.99
C ASP A 646 13.51 2.55 21.09
N TYR A 647 12.35 2.69 21.74
CA TYR A 647 11.79 1.67 22.61
C TYR A 647 10.27 1.61 22.49
N TYR A 648 9.73 0.43 22.78
CA TYR A 648 8.32 0.13 22.96
C TYR A 648 8.09 -0.26 24.43
N ARG A 649 7.03 0.22 25.08
CA ARG A 649 6.68 -0.21 26.45
C ARG A 649 5.18 -0.44 26.60
N ASP A 650 4.78 -1.58 27.14
CA ASP A 650 3.39 -1.88 27.49
C ASP A 650 3.26 -2.50 28.91
N ALA A 651 2.13 -3.14 29.20
CA ALA A 651 1.87 -3.79 30.49
C ALA A 651 2.68 -5.08 30.76
N GLY A 652 3.42 -5.60 29.77
CA GLY A 652 4.42 -6.66 29.93
C GLY A 652 5.82 -6.12 30.26
N GLY A 653 6.11 -4.87 29.86
CA GLY A 653 7.35 -4.16 30.17
C GLY A 653 7.89 -3.38 28.98
N GLU A 654 9.19 -3.08 29.01
CA GLU A 654 9.91 -2.27 28.00
C GLU A 654 10.67 -3.19 27.02
N THR A 655 10.81 -2.77 25.78
CA THR A 655 11.56 -3.47 24.72
C THR A 655 12.34 -2.44 23.93
N ASP A 656 13.67 -2.49 24.04
CA ASP A 656 14.59 -1.55 23.41
C ASP A 656 15.08 -2.06 22.06
N TYR A 657 15.26 -1.17 21.09
CA TYR A 657 15.72 -1.48 19.75
C TYR A 657 16.96 -0.65 19.37
N THR A 658 18.09 -1.31 19.11
CA THR A 658 19.32 -0.65 18.64
C THR A 658 19.48 -0.81 17.13
N TYR A 659 20.03 0.21 16.48
CA TYR A 659 20.21 0.25 15.03
C TYR A 659 21.63 0.65 14.64
N ASP A 660 22.09 0.14 13.50
CA ASP A 660 23.31 0.62 12.87
C ASP A 660 23.14 1.96 12.12
N ALA A 661 24.25 2.50 11.62
CA ALA A 661 24.27 3.73 10.85
C ALA A 661 23.39 3.68 9.58
N ALA A 662 23.07 2.49 9.06
CA ALA A 662 22.20 2.30 7.89
C ALA A 662 20.71 2.04 8.23
N ASN A 663 20.29 2.28 9.48
CA ASN A 663 18.93 2.04 10.00
C ASN A 663 18.51 0.56 10.05
N ARG A 664 19.46 -0.38 10.04
CA ARG A 664 19.16 -1.82 10.23
C ARG A 664 19.14 -2.13 11.72
N LEU A 665 18.13 -2.88 12.18
CA LEU A 665 18.00 -3.32 13.57
C LEU A 665 19.16 -4.26 13.91
N THR A 666 20.01 -3.93 14.89
CA THR A 666 21.14 -4.76 15.33
C THR A 666 20.83 -5.53 16.60
N ASP A 667 20.02 -4.96 17.49
CA ASP A 667 19.72 -5.53 18.80
C ASP A 667 18.26 -5.28 19.17
N LEU A 668 17.62 -6.26 19.80
CA LEU A 668 16.31 -6.17 20.45
C LEU A 668 16.48 -6.70 21.87
N THR A 669 16.26 -5.85 22.88
CA THR A 669 16.29 -6.25 24.30
C THR A 669 14.88 -6.36 24.84
N ALA A 670 14.52 -7.53 25.34
CA ALA A 670 13.18 -7.87 25.84
C ALA A 670 12.96 -7.40 27.30
N PRO A 671 11.70 -7.40 27.82
CA PRO A 671 11.35 -6.90 29.16
C PRO A 671 12.04 -7.58 30.37
N ASP A 672 12.68 -8.72 30.15
CA ASP A 672 13.48 -9.48 31.10
C ASP A 672 14.98 -9.08 31.10
N GLY A 673 15.37 -8.13 30.24
CA GLY A 673 16.75 -7.70 30.03
C GLY A 673 17.57 -8.63 29.15
N LYS A 674 16.95 -9.53 28.38
CA LYS A 674 17.64 -10.44 27.46
C LYS A 674 17.68 -9.86 26.04
N THR A 675 18.86 -9.87 25.41
CA THR A 675 19.08 -9.26 24.09
C THR A 675 19.21 -10.33 23.01
N THR A 676 18.40 -10.22 21.96
CA THR A 676 18.58 -10.89 20.67
C THR A 676 19.35 -9.95 19.74
N THR A 677 20.38 -10.44 19.03
CA THR A 677 21.16 -9.63 18.07
C THR A 677 21.00 -10.13 16.63
N PHE A 678 21.21 -9.26 15.65
CA PHE A 678 20.94 -9.53 14.23
C PHE A 678 22.06 -9.05 13.29
N ASP A 679 22.69 -9.97 12.57
CA ASP A 679 23.65 -9.61 11.50
C ASP A 679 22.97 -9.56 10.13
N HIS A 680 23.47 -8.68 9.26
CA HIS A 680 22.85 -8.33 7.99
C HIS A 680 23.89 -8.20 6.87
N ASN A 681 23.61 -8.78 5.69
CA ASN A 681 24.44 -8.67 4.49
C ASN A 681 24.54 -7.22 3.99
N SER A 682 25.35 -6.96 2.95
CA SER A 682 25.53 -5.60 2.44
C SER A 682 24.22 -4.94 1.96
N ASN A 683 23.27 -5.74 1.46
CA ASN A 683 21.93 -5.30 1.07
C ASN A 683 20.99 -4.97 2.24
N GLY A 684 21.34 -5.38 3.46
CA GLY A 684 20.45 -5.30 4.61
C GLY A 684 19.33 -6.33 4.61
N GLU A 685 19.48 -7.47 3.92
CA GLU A 685 18.79 -8.70 4.35
C GLU A 685 19.47 -9.24 5.62
N ARG A 686 18.69 -9.91 6.47
CA ARG A 686 19.19 -10.54 7.70
C ARG A 686 19.79 -11.90 7.37
N THR A 687 21.05 -12.11 7.75
CA THR A 687 21.77 -13.38 7.57
C THR A 687 21.95 -14.14 8.88
N LYS A 688 21.71 -13.49 10.03
CA LYS A 688 21.81 -14.14 11.35
C LYS A 688 20.89 -13.51 12.39
N THR A 689 20.37 -14.35 13.27
CA THR A 689 19.75 -13.99 14.54
C THR A 689 20.47 -14.78 15.64
N THR A 690 20.99 -14.10 16.66
CA THR A 690 21.58 -14.73 17.86
C THR A 690 20.67 -14.46 19.04
N TYR A 691 20.02 -15.51 19.54
CA TYR A 691 19.11 -15.44 20.68
C TYR A 691 19.86 -15.61 22.02
N PRO A 692 19.28 -15.10 23.13
CA PRO A 692 19.70 -15.43 24.48
C PRO A 692 19.78 -16.96 24.70
N GLY A 693 20.75 -17.40 25.49
CA GLY A 693 21.08 -18.83 25.63
C GLY A 693 22.04 -19.37 24.58
N GLY A 694 22.35 -18.59 23.54
CA GLY A 694 23.35 -18.95 22.53
C GLY A 694 22.79 -19.71 21.32
N THR A 695 21.46 -19.83 21.20
CA THR A 695 20.83 -20.33 19.98
C THR A 695 21.07 -19.34 18.84
N VAL A 696 21.68 -19.79 17.75
CA VAL A 696 21.96 -19.02 16.54
C VAL A 696 21.13 -19.58 15.39
N GLN A 697 20.33 -18.74 14.73
CA GLN A 697 19.73 -19.03 13.43
C GLN A 697 20.46 -18.23 12.35
N GLU A 698 21.08 -18.93 11.39
CA GLU A 698 21.75 -18.36 10.22
C GLU A 698 20.94 -18.63 8.95
N ILE A 699 21.01 -17.71 7.99
CA ILE A 699 20.31 -17.75 6.70
C ILE A 699 21.32 -17.50 5.58
N ASP A 700 21.57 -18.54 4.78
CA ASP A 700 22.30 -18.42 3.52
C ASP A 700 21.32 -17.94 2.43
N LEU A 701 21.70 -16.87 1.74
CA LEU A 701 20.90 -16.23 0.69
C LEU A 701 21.61 -16.38 -0.67
N ASP A 702 20.85 -16.55 -1.74
CA ASP A 702 21.38 -16.45 -3.10
C ASP A 702 21.56 -15.00 -3.58
N ASP A 703 22.05 -14.85 -4.81
CA ASP A 703 22.32 -13.55 -5.42
C ASP A 703 21.06 -12.71 -5.68
N SER A 704 19.86 -13.30 -5.56
CA SER A 704 18.55 -12.64 -5.63
C SER A 704 17.95 -12.38 -4.23
N GLY A 705 18.65 -12.73 -3.14
CA GLY A 705 18.18 -12.54 -1.77
C GLY A 705 17.14 -13.57 -1.31
N ARG A 706 17.06 -14.75 -1.95
CA ARG A 706 16.15 -15.85 -1.55
C ARG A 706 16.89 -16.84 -0.62
N PRO A 707 16.23 -17.41 0.42
CA PRO A 707 16.87 -18.39 1.30
C PRO A 707 17.27 -19.68 0.58
N GLN A 708 18.57 -19.96 0.48
CA GLN A 708 19.09 -21.27 0.06
C GLN A 708 19.20 -22.24 1.23
N ARG A 709 19.49 -21.72 2.44
CA ARG A 709 19.56 -22.51 3.66
C ARG A 709 19.17 -21.70 4.89
N ILE A 710 18.50 -22.34 5.85
CA ILE A 710 18.24 -21.80 7.19
C ILE A 710 18.68 -22.85 8.21
N THR A 711 19.68 -22.50 9.02
CA THR A 711 20.29 -23.41 10.01
C THR A 711 20.21 -22.82 11.39
N ALA A 712 19.62 -23.53 12.35
CA ALA A 712 19.58 -23.14 13.76
C ALA A 712 20.39 -24.12 14.63
N THR A 713 21.31 -23.60 15.44
CA THR A 713 22.21 -24.38 16.31
C THR A 713 22.29 -23.79 17.72
N SER A 714 22.65 -24.62 18.70
CA SER A 714 23.01 -24.23 20.07
C SER A 714 24.04 -25.20 20.65
N ASP A 715 24.42 -25.04 21.92
CA ASP A 715 25.23 -26.02 22.66
C ASP A 715 24.55 -27.41 22.77
N ALA A 716 23.24 -27.51 22.52
CA ALA A 716 22.50 -28.77 22.42
C ALA A 716 22.62 -29.47 21.04
N GLY A 717 23.18 -28.78 20.03
CA GLY A 717 23.38 -29.29 18.67
C GLY A 717 22.58 -28.53 17.61
N THR A 718 22.39 -29.15 16.43
CA THR A 718 21.56 -28.61 15.35
C THR A 718 20.09 -28.86 15.65
N LEU A 719 19.28 -27.78 15.61
CA LEU A 719 17.88 -27.77 16.03
C LEU A 719 16.93 -27.70 14.83
N VAL A 720 17.36 -27.02 13.77
CA VAL A 720 16.71 -26.84 12.45
C VAL A 720 17.84 -26.76 11.41
N ASP A 721 17.69 -27.39 10.25
CA ASP A 721 18.65 -27.26 9.14
C ASP A 721 17.94 -27.56 7.82
N LEU A 722 17.41 -26.50 7.20
CA LEU A 722 16.56 -26.57 6.01
C LEU A 722 17.31 -25.99 4.81
N SER A 723 17.50 -26.76 3.74
CA SER A 723 17.93 -26.26 2.43
C SER A 723 16.75 -26.13 1.47
N TYR A 724 16.83 -25.22 0.51
CA TYR A 724 15.82 -24.97 -0.52
C TYR A 724 16.46 -24.92 -1.91
N ASP A 725 15.75 -25.46 -2.91
CA ASP A 725 16.13 -25.38 -4.33
C ASP A 725 15.02 -24.74 -5.16
N TYR A 726 15.39 -23.87 -6.09
CA TYR A 726 14.51 -23.11 -6.98
C TYR A 726 14.65 -23.51 -8.46
N SER A 727 15.42 -24.57 -8.75
CA SER A 727 15.79 -24.94 -10.11
C SER A 727 14.70 -25.75 -10.82
N ARG A 728 14.47 -25.46 -12.10
CA ARG A 728 13.55 -26.21 -12.97
C ARG A 728 14.27 -26.65 -14.25
N THR A 729 13.71 -27.65 -14.92
CA THR A 729 14.20 -28.11 -16.22
C THR A 729 13.43 -27.42 -17.34
N GLU A 730 14.13 -26.73 -18.24
CA GLU A 730 13.56 -26.07 -19.42
C GLU A 730 14.36 -26.41 -20.67
N GLY A 731 13.69 -26.87 -21.74
CA GLY A 731 14.35 -27.31 -22.98
C GLY A 731 15.28 -28.53 -22.86
N GLY A 732 15.52 -29.04 -21.65
CA GLY A 732 16.53 -30.06 -21.33
C GLY A 732 17.72 -29.52 -20.52
N GLU A 733 17.80 -28.22 -20.30
CA GLU A 733 18.79 -27.54 -19.45
C GLU A 733 18.19 -27.23 -18.06
N THR A 734 19.04 -26.98 -17.07
CA THR A 734 18.62 -26.48 -15.75
C THR A 734 18.61 -24.96 -15.73
N VAL A 735 17.49 -24.36 -15.33
CA VAL A 735 17.28 -22.91 -15.22
C VAL A 735 16.72 -22.55 -13.84
N ASP A 736 16.88 -21.29 -13.42
CA ASP A 736 16.33 -20.78 -12.16
C ASP A 736 14.87 -20.33 -12.34
N GLY A 737 13.96 -20.81 -11.47
CA GLY A 737 12.59 -20.32 -11.35
C GLY A 737 12.46 -19.23 -10.28
N THR A 738 11.27 -19.06 -9.69
CA THR A 738 11.09 -18.29 -8.44
C THR A 738 10.40 -19.09 -7.34
N LYS A 739 9.81 -20.24 -7.67
CA LYS A 739 9.17 -21.18 -6.72
C LYS A 739 10.14 -22.22 -6.18
N ILE A 740 10.01 -22.55 -4.89
CA ILE A 740 10.69 -23.67 -4.23
C ILE A 740 10.26 -24.96 -4.92
N ARG A 741 11.21 -25.65 -5.58
CA ARG A 741 11.02 -26.94 -6.26
C ARG A 741 11.45 -28.12 -5.38
N ALA A 742 12.38 -27.91 -4.45
CA ALA A 742 12.69 -28.88 -3.40
C ALA A 742 13.07 -28.21 -2.06
N LYS A 743 12.93 -28.96 -0.96
CA LYS A 743 13.44 -28.61 0.37
C LYS A 743 14.04 -29.85 1.02
N THR A 744 15.20 -29.75 1.67
CA THR A 744 15.80 -30.84 2.46
C THR A 744 15.88 -30.45 3.93
N ASP A 745 15.44 -31.31 4.84
CA ASP A 745 15.70 -31.18 6.27
C ASP A 745 16.85 -32.10 6.69
N HIS A 746 18.04 -31.53 6.93
CA HIS A 746 19.24 -32.26 7.32
C HIS A 746 19.22 -32.76 8.77
N VAL A 747 18.27 -32.32 9.60
CA VAL A 747 18.10 -32.82 10.98
C VAL A 747 17.34 -34.14 11.00
N THR A 748 16.35 -34.31 10.12
CA THR A 748 15.59 -35.57 9.98
C THR A 748 16.11 -36.47 8.86
N GLY A 749 16.79 -35.92 7.86
CA GLY A 749 17.21 -36.62 6.64
C GLY A 749 16.11 -36.72 5.58
N LEU A 750 15.07 -35.87 5.67
CA LEU A 750 13.90 -35.91 4.79
C LEU A 750 14.02 -34.91 3.63
N ASP A 751 13.86 -35.43 2.42
CA ASP A 751 13.78 -34.65 1.18
C ASP A 751 12.32 -34.41 0.79
N TYR A 752 12.01 -33.18 0.39
CA TYR A 752 10.69 -32.75 -0.10
C TYR A 752 10.81 -32.23 -1.52
N THR A 753 9.88 -32.62 -2.40
CA THR A 753 9.77 -32.09 -3.76
C THR A 753 8.39 -31.45 -3.98
N TYR A 754 8.34 -30.39 -4.79
CA TYR A 754 7.13 -29.60 -5.04
C TYR A 754 6.92 -29.39 -6.55
N SER A 755 5.78 -29.90 -7.03
CA SER A 755 5.27 -29.70 -8.39
C SER A 755 4.14 -28.68 -8.39
N TYR A 756 4.07 -27.89 -9.46
CA TYR A 756 3.05 -26.88 -9.69
C TYR A 756 2.30 -27.22 -10.98
N ASN A 757 1.04 -26.81 -11.08
CA ASN A 757 0.22 -27.02 -12.29
C ASN A 757 0.46 -25.91 -13.33
N SER A 758 -0.12 -25.97 -14.54
CA SER A 758 0.20 -24.98 -15.60
C SER A 758 -0.18 -23.55 -15.24
N ALA A 759 -1.13 -23.38 -14.31
CA ALA A 759 -1.53 -22.10 -13.72
C ALA A 759 -0.74 -21.76 -12.43
N GLY A 760 0.38 -22.44 -12.18
CA GLY A 760 1.33 -22.11 -11.13
C GLY A 760 0.92 -22.49 -9.70
N ARG A 761 -0.20 -23.20 -9.50
CA ARG A 761 -0.71 -23.62 -8.18
C ARG A 761 -0.04 -24.90 -7.72
N LEU A 762 0.17 -25.09 -6.42
CA LEU A 762 0.84 -26.28 -5.87
C LEU A 762 -0.01 -27.53 -6.15
N SER A 763 0.43 -28.37 -7.09
CA SER A 763 -0.30 -29.54 -7.57
C SER A 763 0.05 -30.79 -6.80
N TYR A 764 1.33 -30.98 -6.50
CA TYR A 764 1.81 -32.17 -5.82
C TYR A 764 3.02 -31.86 -4.95
N ALA A 765 3.08 -32.48 -3.79
CA ALA A 765 4.28 -32.51 -2.95
C ALA A 765 4.57 -33.95 -2.51
N GLU A 766 5.84 -34.34 -2.47
CA GLU A 766 6.28 -35.63 -1.97
C GLU A 766 7.32 -35.47 -0.85
N GLU A 767 7.39 -36.43 0.06
CA GLU A 767 8.39 -36.52 1.12
C GLU A 767 9.07 -37.89 1.05
N GLN A 768 10.41 -37.92 1.07
CA GLN A 768 11.22 -39.13 0.96
C GLN A 768 12.31 -39.20 2.05
N ASP A 769 12.60 -40.41 2.51
CA ASP A 769 13.79 -40.79 3.28
C ASP A 769 14.77 -41.45 2.29
N GLY A 770 15.70 -40.66 1.74
CA GLY A 770 16.68 -41.04 0.73
C GLY A 770 16.11 -41.46 -0.63
N SER A 771 15.40 -42.58 -0.69
CA SER A 771 14.62 -43.03 -1.86
C SER A 771 13.36 -43.81 -1.47
N GLU A 772 12.99 -43.88 -0.19
CA GLU A 772 11.73 -44.45 0.27
C GLU A 772 10.73 -43.32 0.51
N LYS A 773 9.56 -43.39 -0.13
CA LYS A 773 8.51 -42.39 0.03
C LYS A 773 7.84 -42.52 1.40
N VAL A 774 7.95 -41.46 2.20
CA VAL A 774 7.35 -41.35 3.54
C VAL A 774 5.93 -40.79 3.46
N ALA A 775 5.73 -39.73 2.67
CA ALA A 775 4.41 -39.11 2.49
C ALA A 775 4.24 -38.51 1.08
N GLY A 776 3.04 -38.01 0.81
CA GLY A 776 2.74 -37.22 -0.38
C GLY A 776 1.39 -36.52 -0.25
N TRP A 777 1.22 -35.45 -1.02
CA TRP A 777 0.05 -34.58 -1.00
C TRP A 777 -0.26 -34.14 -2.43
N GLN A 778 -1.30 -34.72 -3.02
CA GLN A 778 -1.88 -34.26 -4.29
C GLN A 778 -3.00 -33.26 -3.99
N TYR A 779 -3.02 -32.18 -4.76
CA TYR A 779 -4.11 -31.22 -4.85
C TYR A 779 -4.54 -31.11 -6.31
N CYS A 780 -5.85 -31.12 -6.56
CA CYS A 780 -6.44 -30.96 -7.88
C CYS A 780 -7.36 -29.75 -7.85
N TYR A 781 -7.31 -28.91 -8.88
CA TYR A 781 -8.01 -27.63 -8.94
C TYR A 781 -9.02 -27.61 -10.09
N ASP A 782 -10.06 -26.78 -9.97
CA ASP A 782 -10.79 -26.28 -11.15
C ASP A 782 -10.07 -25.02 -11.70
N PRO A 783 -10.48 -24.44 -12.85
CA PRO A 783 -9.87 -23.21 -13.36
C PRO A 783 -9.98 -22.05 -12.35
N ALA A 784 -11.09 -21.95 -11.61
CA ALA A 784 -11.31 -20.99 -10.53
C ALA A 784 -10.47 -21.23 -9.25
N GLY A 785 -9.63 -22.27 -9.19
CA GLY A 785 -8.73 -22.52 -8.06
C GLY A 785 -9.37 -23.13 -6.81
N ASN A 786 -10.61 -23.61 -6.87
CA ASN A 786 -11.16 -24.47 -5.83
C ASN A 786 -10.47 -25.84 -5.85
N VAL A 787 -10.09 -26.38 -4.69
CA VAL A 787 -9.47 -27.70 -4.60
C VAL A 787 -10.56 -28.78 -4.75
N THR A 788 -10.75 -29.29 -5.97
CA THR A 788 -11.78 -30.29 -6.34
C THR A 788 -11.48 -31.69 -5.79
N SER A 789 -10.21 -32.05 -5.58
CA SER A 789 -9.85 -33.26 -4.84
C SER A 789 -8.44 -33.21 -4.22
N GLN A 790 -8.19 -34.03 -3.20
CA GLN A 790 -6.87 -34.16 -2.57
C GLN A 790 -6.53 -35.58 -2.09
N GLY A 791 -5.30 -36.02 -2.32
CA GLY A 791 -4.84 -37.39 -2.01
C GLY A 791 -3.37 -37.49 -1.59
N VAL A 792 -2.84 -38.72 -1.54
CA VAL A 792 -1.45 -39.00 -1.09
C VAL A 792 -0.56 -39.66 -2.16
N THR A 793 -1.05 -39.73 -3.40
CA THR A 793 -0.31 -40.21 -4.58
C THR A 793 -0.69 -39.34 -5.76
N GLU A 794 0.23 -39.18 -6.70
CA GLU A 794 0.12 -38.28 -7.85
C GLU A 794 -1.07 -38.60 -8.78
N GLY A 795 -1.55 -37.57 -9.50
CA GLY A 795 -2.58 -37.63 -10.54
C GLY A 795 -3.96 -37.14 -10.08
N CYS A 796 -4.81 -36.69 -11.01
CA CYS A 796 -6.14 -36.15 -10.71
C CYS A 796 -7.27 -36.94 -11.39
N PRO A 797 -8.46 -37.07 -10.76
CA PRO A 797 -8.78 -36.73 -9.37
C PRO A 797 -8.15 -37.71 -8.36
N ARG A 798 -8.09 -37.33 -7.08
CA ARG A 798 -7.45 -38.14 -6.04
C ARG A 798 -8.12 -38.09 -4.67
N GLY A 799 -8.28 -39.25 -4.04
CA GLY A 799 -8.46 -39.37 -2.59
C GLY A 799 -9.80 -38.87 -2.06
N THR A 800 -9.80 -37.68 -1.46
CA THR A 800 -11.02 -36.98 -1.02
C THR A 800 -11.47 -36.04 -2.12
N GLU A 801 -12.73 -36.15 -2.54
CA GLU A 801 -13.34 -35.26 -3.52
C GLU A 801 -14.17 -34.17 -2.82
N TYR A 802 -14.25 -33.00 -3.43
CA TYR A 802 -14.93 -31.81 -2.92
C TYR A 802 -15.85 -31.23 -3.99
N THR A 803 -17.00 -30.71 -3.56
CA THR A 803 -17.97 -30.05 -4.43
C THR A 803 -18.14 -28.60 -4.00
N TYR A 804 -18.20 -27.71 -4.98
CA TYR A 804 -18.39 -26.27 -4.78
C TYR A 804 -19.69 -25.84 -5.44
N ASN A 805 -20.23 -24.69 -5.04
CA ASN A 805 -21.29 -23.99 -5.77
C ASN A 805 -20.71 -22.81 -6.57
N ASP A 806 -21.58 -22.15 -7.33
CA ASP A 806 -21.24 -21.05 -8.24
C ASP A 806 -20.62 -19.85 -7.50
N ALA A 807 -20.97 -19.60 -6.24
CA ALA A 807 -20.28 -18.67 -5.34
C ALA A 807 -18.87 -19.12 -4.89
N SER A 808 -18.31 -20.19 -5.45
CA SER A 808 -17.08 -20.87 -5.02
C SER A 808 -17.08 -21.23 -3.52
N GLN A 809 -18.22 -21.60 -2.94
CA GLN A 809 -18.30 -22.11 -1.57
C GLN A 809 -18.19 -23.64 -1.54
N LEU A 810 -17.43 -24.20 -0.59
CA LEU A 810 -17.34 -25.65 -0.40
C LEU A 810 -18.67 -26.18 0.16
N THR A 811 -19.41 -26.99 -0.60
CA THR A 811 -20.74 -27.49 -0.21
C THR A 811 -20.75 -28.97 0.20
N ALA A 812 -19.87 -29.81 -0.36
CA ALA A 812 -19.83 -31.24 -0.04
C ALA A 812 -18.41 -31.83 -0.06
N LYS A 813 -18.26 -32.96 0.65
CA LYS A 813 -17.02 -33.75 0.69
C LYS A 813 -17.35 -35.23 0.49
N ASN A 814 -16.75 -35.88 -0.50
CA ASN A 814 -17.07 -37.25 -0.92
C ASN A 814 -18.58 -37.48 -1.18
N GLY A 815 -19.28 -36.45 -1.68
CA GLY A 815 -20.74 -36.45 -1.88
C GLY A 815 -21.59 -36.15 -0.63
N GLU A 816 -21.01 -36.08 0.57
CA GLU A 816 -21.73 -35.72 1.79
C GLU A 816 -21.83 -34.18 1.92
N GLY A 817 -23.00 -33.63 1.58
CA GLY A 817 -23.28 -32.18 1.56
C GLY A 817 -23.91 -31.61 2.83
N SER A 818 -24.05 -32.39 3.91
CA SER A 818 -24.67 -31.94 5.17
C SER A 818 -23.70 -31.24 6.15
N GLY A 819 -22.42 -31.14 5.78
CA GLY A 819 -21.34 -30.66 6.64
C GLY A 819 -20.97 -29.19 6.49
N TRP A 820 -21.55 -28.47 5.52
CA TRP A 820 -21.24 -27.06 5.26
C TRP A 820 -22.50 -26.21 5.11
N SER A 821 -22.44 -24.98 5.60
CA SER A 821 -23.45 -23.95 5.37
C SER A 821 -22.80 -22.57 5.41
N TYR A 822 -23.42 -21.59 4.74
CA TYR A 822 -22.94 -20.22 4.67
C TYR A 822 -24.10 -19.24 4.90
N ASP A 823 -23.80 -17.99 5.27
CA ASP A 823 -24.76 -16.89 5.20
C ASP A 823 -24.74 -16.21 3.82
N GLU A 824 -25.69 -15.29 3.59
CA GLU A 824 -25.88 -14.63 2.28
C GLU A 824 -24.76 -13.63 1.93
N ALA A 825 -23.92 -13.21 2.89
CA ALA A 825 -22.68 -12.48 2.60
C ALA A 825 -21.53 -13.44 2.19
N GLY A 826 -21.68 -14.73 2.48
CA GLY A 826 -20.78 -15.80 2.10
C GLY A 826 -19.91 -16.35 3.25
N ASN A 827 -20.15 -15.95 4.49
CA ASN A 827 -19.38 -16.47 5.62
C ASN A 827 -19.82 -17.88 6.00
N GLU A 828 -18.88 -18.77 6.33
CA GLU A 828 -19.16 -20.14 6.79
C GLU A 828 -19.91 -20.10 8.14
N THR A 829 -21.11 -20.71 8.20
CA THR A 829 -21.95 -20.82 9.40
C THR A 829 -21.82 -22.20 10.07
N ALA A 830 -21.33 -23.19 9.33
CA ALA A 830 -20.83 -24.48 9.81
C ALA A 830 -19.88 -25.10 8.76
N GLY A 831 -18.91 -25.89 9.21
CA GLY A 831 -17.96 -26.58 8.34
C GLY A 831 -17.46 -27.90 8.94
N ALA A 832 -17.33 -28.95 8.13
CA ALA A 832 -16.95 -30.31 8.57
C ALA A 832 -15.65 -30.84 7.92
N PRO A 833 -14.50 -30.12 8.03
CA PRO A 833 -13.23 -30.52 7.42
C PRO A 833 -12.78 -31.92 7.85
N THR A 834 -12.99 -32.29 9.12
CA THR A 834 -12.95 -33.67 9.62
C THR A 834 -14.03 -33.87 10.69
N THR A 835 -14.29 -35.13 11.08
CA THR A 835 -15.23 -35.47 12.17
C THR A 835 -14.79 -34.94 13.54
N ALA A 836 -13.48 -34.85 13.79
CA ALA A 836 -12.94 -34.25 15.01
C ALA A 836 -12.88 -32.71 14.95
N ASP A 837 -12.90 -32.17 13.74
CA ASP A 837 -12.72 -30.76 13.41
C ASP A 837 -14.04 -30.07 12.98
N THR A 838 -15.19 -30.61 13.40
CA THR A 838 -16.50 -30.10 12.97
C THR A 838 -16.82 -28.80 13.72
N ARG A 839 -17.03 -27.72 12.97
CA ARG A 839 -17.36 -26.37 13.45
C ARG A 839 -18.82 -26.05 13.13
N THR A 840 -19.54 -25.46 14.08
CA THR A 840 -20.99 -25.23 13.99
C THR A 840 -21.43 -23.97 14.73
N GLY A 841 -22.58 -23.42 14.33
CA GLY A 841 -23.20 -22.29 15.02
C GLY A 841 -22.39 -21.01 14.91
N GLU A 842 -21.65 -20.85 13.81
CA GLU A 842 -20.84 -19.66 13.56
C GLU A 842 -21.76 -18.46 13.31
N LYS A 843 -21.47 -17.33 13.97
CA LYS A 843 -22.28 -16.10 13.93
C LYS A 843 -21.41 -14.91 13.59
N TYR A 844 -21.99 -13.95 12.88
CA TYR A 844 -21.29 -12.77 12.39
C TYR A 844 -21.97 -11.47 12.81
N SER A 845 -21.19 -10.44 13.12
CA SER A 845 -21.69 -9.10 13.43
C SER A 845 -22.20 -8.35 12.19
N ALA A 846 -22.86 -7.21 12.40
CA ALA A 846 -23.18 -6.26 11.34
C ALA A 846 -21.93 -5.67 10.65
N TYR A 847 -20.75 -5.74 11.28
CA TYR A 847 -19.44 -5.41 10.68
C TYR A 847 -18.73 -6.65 10.09
N ASN A 848 -19.47 -7.73 9.83
CA ASN A 848 -18.99 -9.01 9.29
C ASN A 848 -17.88 -9.73 10.11
N GLN A 849 -17.84 -9.51 11.43
CA GLN A 849 -16.87 -10.14 12.32
C GLN A 849 -17.41 -11.44 12.93
N LEU A 850 -16.61 -12.51 12.98
CA LEU A 850 -17.02 -13.80 13.59
C LEU A 850 -17.16 -13.66 15.12
N THR A 851 -18.38 -13.57 15.65
CA THR A 851 -18.68 -13.31 17.08
C THR A 851 -18.96 -14.55 17.93
N GLU A 852 -19.27 -15.69 17.33
CA GLU A 852 -19.47 -16.97 18.04
C GLU A 852 -19.09 -18.14 17.12
N ILE A 853 -18.54 -19.21 17.69
CA ILE A 853 -18.20 -20.47 16.99
C ILE A 853 -18.22 -21.64 17.97
N THR A 854 -18.74 -22.82 17.57
CA THR A 854 -18.72 -24.04 18.40
C THR A 854 -17.88 -25.15 17.75
N HIS A 855 -16.87 -25.65 18.47
CA HIS A 855 -15.92 -26.68 18.06
C HIS A 855 -15.67 -27.65 19.22
N ASP A 856 -15.60 -28.97 18.94
CA ASP A 856 -15.53 -30.06 19.94
C ASP A 856 -16.53 -29.90 21.12
N GLY A 857 -17.74 -29.43 20.82
CA GLY A 857 -18.80 -29.16 21.81
C GLY A 857 -18.57 -27.94 22.72
N ALA A 858 -17.46 -27.21 22.57
CA ALA A 858 -17.19 -25.96 23.26
C ALA A 858 -17.53 -24.75 22.38
N THR A 859 -18.31 -23.80 22.93
CA THR A 859 -18.67 -22.55 22.25
C THR A 859 -17.74 -21.42 22.69
N TYR A 860 -17.10 -20.76 21.72
CA TYR A 860 -16.22 -19.62 21.89
C TYR A 860 -16.93 -18.36 21.39
N THR A 861 -17.15 -17.38 22.26
CA THR A 861 -17.58 -16.03 21.87
C THR A 861 -16.36 -15.15 21.57
N ALA A 862 -16.51 -14.17 20.69
CA ALA A 862 -15.43 -13.31 20.25
C ALA A 862 -15.85 -11.83 20.21
N GLU A 863 -14.91 -10.96 20.55
CA GLU A 863 -15.08 -9.50 20.59
C GLU A 863 -13.92 -8.84 19.83
N TYR A 864 -14.20 -7.73 19.14
CA TYR A 864 -13.24 -7.03 18.28
C TYR A 864 -13.34 -5.51 18.46
N ALA A 865 -12.21 -4.84 18.32
CA ALA A 865 -12.16 -3.39 18.20
C ALA A 865 -12.29 -2.96 16.73
N GLY A 866 -12.93 -1.82 16.47
CA GLY A 866 -13.16 -1.33 15.11
C GLY A 866 -14.06 -2.22 14.24
N THR A 867 -13.97 -2.00 12.92
CA THR A 867 -14.94 -2.46 11.90
C THR A 867 -14.56 -3.77 11.19
N SER A 868 -13.57 -4.54 11.67
CA SER A 868 -13.08 -5.76 11.00
C SER A 868 -12.61 -6.82 12.00
N ASN A 869 -12.28 -8.04 11.53
CA ASN A 869 -11.74 -9.10 12.38
C ASN A 869 -10.28 -8.88 12.84
N ALA A 870 -9.62 -7.76 12.48
CA ALA A 870 -8.20 -7.53 12.73
C ALA A 870 -7.86 -7.50 14.23
N GLU A 871 -8.55 -6.65 15.00
CA GLU A 871 -8.24 -6.42 16.41
C GLU A 871 -9.16 -7.25 17.32
N ARG A 872 -9.05 -8.58 17.27
CA ARG A 872 -9.74 -9.49 18.20
C ARG A 872 -9.25 -9.23 19.63
N VAL A 873 -10.13 -8.77 20.52
CA VAL A 873 -9.80 -8.48 21.94
C VAL A 873 -10.21 -9.61 22.90
N ARG A 874 -11.15 -10.47 22.50
CA ARG A 874 -11.56 -11.66 23.26
C ARG A 874 -11.82 -12.86 22.34
N PHE A 875 -11.52 -14.08 22.82
CA PHE A 875 -11.98 -15.34 22.23
C PHE A 875 -12.14 -16.43 23.31
N GLY A 876 -13.38 -16.87 23.56
CA GLY A 876 -13.71 -17.76 24.68
C GLY A 876 -13.32 -17.13 26.01
N ASP A 877 -12.48 -17.80 26.80
CA ASP A 877 -11.86 -17.29 28.03
C ASP A 877 -10.47 -16.63 27.84
N THR A 878 -10.05 -16.43 26.59
CA THR A 878 -8.82 -15.68 26.26
C THR A 878 -9.13 -14.22 26.00
N THR A 879 -8.30 -13.33 26.57
CA THR A 879 -8.28 -11.89 26.27
C THR A 879 -6.94 -11.50 25.63
N PHE A 880 -6.95 -10.47 24.78
CA PHE A 880 -5.83 -10.08 23.93
C PHE A 880 -5.51 -8.58 24.06
N ARG A 881 -4.21 -8.23 24.02
CA ARG A 881 -3.74 -6.83 23.92
C ARG A 881 -3.17 -6.57 22.53
N ASN A 882 -3.94 -5.86 21.70
CA ASN A 882 -3.50 -5.44 20.38
C ASN A 882 -2.86 -4.05 20.47
N THR A 883 -1.68 -3.89 19.87
CA THR A 883 -0.82 -2.70 19.98
C THR A 883 -0.33 -2.30 18.57
N PRO A 884 0.42 -1.19 18.39
CA PRO A 884 0.92 -0.80 17.06
C PRO A 884 1.74 -1.89 16.36
N LEU A 885 2.46 -2.72 17.13
CA LEU A 885 3.27 -3.84 16.61
C LEU A 885 2.47 -5.15 16.45
N GLY A 886 1.15 -5.14 16.69
CA GLY A 886 0.30 -6.33 16.72
C GLY A 886 0.01 -6.83 18.13
N LEU A 887 -0.31 -8.12 18.26
CA LEU A 887 -0.63 -8.77 19.54
C LEU A 887 0.62 -8.91 20.42
N SER A 888 0.67 -8.19 21.55
CA SER A 888 1.79 -8.20 22.50
C SER A 888 1.56 -9.10 23.72
N ALA A 889 0.31 -9.40 24.06
CA ALA A 889 -0.01 -10.34 25.13
C ALA A 889 -1.38 -10.99 24.98
N GLN A 890 -1.48 -12.26 25.36
CA GLN A 890 -2.74 -12.95 25.61
C GLN A 890 -2.87 -13.29 27.11
N THR A 891 -4.10 -13.46 27.60
CA THR A 891 -4.35 -14.04 28.93
C THR A 891 -5.52 -15.00 28.88
N THR A 892 -5.27 -16.28 29.19
CA THR A 892 -6.26 -17.37 29.20
C THR A 892 -6.30 -17.97 30.60
N SER A 893 -7.50 -18.07 31.20
CA SER A 893 -7.69 -18.66 32.55
C SER A 893 -6.79 -18.06 33.65
N GLY A 894 -6.39 -16.78 33.50
CA GLY A 894 -5.50 -16.07 34.42
C GLY A 894 -4.00 -16.24 34.14
N VAL A 895 -3.59 -17.11 33.21
CA VAL A 895 -2.19 -17.23 32.75
C VAL A 895 -1.96 -16.27 31.59
N THR A 896 -1.02 -15.34 31.76
CA THR A 896 -0.56 -14.44 30.70
C THR A 896 0.60 -15.06 29.92
N THR A 897 0.57 -14.94 28.60
CA THR A 897 1.75 -15.09 27.72
C THR A 897 2.01 -13.73 27.08
N GLY A 898 3.23 -13.23 27.20
CA GLY A 898 3.71 -12.05 26.47
C GLY A 898 4.41 -12.45 25.17
N PHE A 899 4.36 -11.59 24.16
CA PHE A 899 4.95 -11.79 22.84
C PHE A 899 5.80 -10.58 22.50
N VAL A 900 7.11 -10.79 22.35
CA VAL A 900 8.06 -9.73 22.00
C VAL A 900 8.20 -9.70 20.48
N ARG A 901 8.11 -8.49 19.92
CA ARG A 901 8.10 -8.25 18.48
C ARG A 901 9.14 -7.23 18.06
N GLU A 902 9.59 -7.37 16.83
CA GLU A 902 10.40 -6.37 16.15
C GLU A 902 9.55 -5.15 15.75
N PRO A 903 10.15 -4.00 15.41
CA PRO A 903 9.43 -2.79 14.99
C PRO A 903 8.56 -2.98 13.73
N ALA A 904 8.84 -3.99 12.91
CA ALA A 904 8.03 -4.39 11.75
C ALA A 904 6.84 -5.29 12.11
N GLY A 905 6.64 -5.62 13.40
CA GLY A 905 5.62 -6.55 13.88
C GLY A 905 6.03 -8.03 13.84
N THR A 906 7.20 -8.38 13.28
CA THR A 906 7.75 -9.75 13.25
C THR A 906 7.85 -10.35 14.66
N LEU A 907 7.54 -11.63 14.80
CA LEU A 907 7.72 -12.38 16.06
C LEU A 907 9.21 -12.57 16.35
N ASN A 908 9.63 -12.32 17.60
CA ASN A 908 10.99 -12.63 18.06
C ASN A 908 10.99 -13.73 19.12
N SER A 909 10.21 -13.53 20.18
CA SER A 909 10.20 -14.40 21.36
C SER A 909 8.88 -14.30 22.13
N MET A 910 8.68 -15.19 23.10
CA MET A 910 7.56 -15.12 24.04
C MET A 910 8.00 -15.34 25.48
N THR A 911 7.28 -14.72 26.43
CA THR A 911 7.51 -14.88 27.87
C THR A 911 6.30 -15.59 28.50
N ARG A 912 6.51 -16.71 29.19
CA ARG A 912 5.42 -17.48 29.80
C ARG A 912 5.86 -18.15 31.10
N GLY A 913 5.07 -17.97 32.17
CA GLY A 913 5.34 -18.57 33.49
C GLY A 913 6.53 -17.95 34.26
N GLY A 914 7.24 -16.99 33.67
CA GLY A 914 8.50 -16.42 34.19
C GLY A 914 9.72 -16.80 33.34
N GLU A 915 9.56 -17.72 32.39
CA GLU A 915 10.60 -18.17 31.46
C GLU A 915 10.41 -17.51 30.07
N SER A 916 11.50 -17.38 29.32
CA SER A 916 11.54 -16.79 27.97
C SER A 916 11.94 -17.81 26.91
N TYR A 917 11.30 -17.71 25.73
CA TYR A 917 11.40 -18.69 24.66
C TYR A 917 11.52 -18.04 23.28
N TYR A 918 12.35 -18.62 22.40
CA TYR A 918 12.77 -18.00 21.15
C TYR A 918 12.29 -18.79 19.93
N TYR A 919 11.68 -18.08 18.97
CA TYR A 919 11.06 -18.67 17.78
C TYR A 919 12.10 -18.99 16.70
N LEU A 920 12.07 -20.22 16.17
CA LEU A 920 12.89 -20.63 15.02
C LEU A 920 11.98 -20.90 13.82
N THR A 921 12.35 -20.36 12.66
CA THR A 921 11.45 -20.29 11.50
C THR A 921 12.00 -20.97 10.24
N ASP A 922 11.09 -21.44 9.38
CA ASP A 922 11.40 -21.73 7.98
C ASP A 922 11.39 -20.44 7.12
N ALA A 923 11.58 -20.58 5.81
CA ALA A 923 11.53 -19.48 4.86
C ALA A 923 10.20 -18.71 4.88
N LEU A 924 9.07 -19.40 5.08
CA LEU A 924 7.72 -18.83 5.17
C LEU A 924 7.46 -18.05 6.48
N GLY A 925 8.42 -18.03 7.41
CA GLY A 925 8.22 -17.52 8.77
C GLY A 925 7.36 -18.46 9.63
N SER A 926 7.11 -19.70 9.20
CA SER A 926 6.43 -20.72 10.01
C SER A 926 7.31 -21.10 11.18
N VAL A 927 6.75 -21.14 12.38
CA VAL A 927 7.47 -21.58 13.58
C VAL A 927 7.70 -23.09 13.48
N VAL A 928 8.91 -23.51 13.11
CA VAL A 928 9.29 -24.93 13.02
C VAL A 928 9.89 -25.47 14.32
N ALA A 929 10.38 -24.58 15.19
CA ALA A 929 10.83 -24.94 16.54
C ALA A 929 10.73 -23.77 17.52
N LEU A 930 10.74 -24.10 18.81
CA LEU A 930 10.85 -23.16 19.92
C LEU A 930 12.01 -23.58 20.82
N THR A 931 12.82 -22.62 21.28
CA THR A 931 13.96 -22.88 22.18
C THR A 931 13.85 -22.16 23.52
N ASP A 932 14.45 -22.74 24.57
CA ASP A 932 14.57 -22.14 25.90
C ASP A 932 15.87 -21.34 26.08
N GLU A 933 16.04 -20.69 27.23
CA GLU A 933 17.25 -19.92 27.58
C GLU A 933 18.53 -20.75 27.75
N SER A 934 18.44 -22.08 27.71
CA SER A 934 19.58 -23.00 27.73
C SER A 934 19.88 -23.57 26.34
N GLY A 935 19.19 -23.10 25.30
CA GLY A 935 19.35 -23.55 23.92
C GLY A 935 18.71 -24.90 23.62
N ASN A 936 17.89 -25.46 24.51
CA ASN A 936 17.18 -26.71 24.24
C ASN A 936 15.99 -26.44 23.31
N LYS A 937 15.74 -27.33 22.34
CA LYS A 937 14.49 -27.34 21.56
C LYS A 937 13.36 -27.94 22.40
N VAL A 938 12.40 -27.11 22.83
CA VAL A 938 11.26 -27.52 23.67
C VAL A 938 9.99 -27.80 22.86
N ASN A 939 9.80 -27.14 21.72
CA ASN A 939 8.76 -27.48 20.75
C ASN A 939 9.39 -27.71 19.36
N SER A 940 8.79 -28.59 18.57
CA SER A 940 9.14 -28.82 17.16
C SER A 940 7.84 -29.03 16.38
N TYR A 941 7.68 -28.39 15.23
CA TYR A 941 6.45 -28.44 14.43
C TYR A 941 6.72 -28.92 13.01
N ASP A 942 5.84 -29.78 12.53
CA ASP A 942 5.89 -30.37 11.19
C ASP A 942 4.54 -30.11 10.50
N TYR A 943 4.59 -29.56 9.28
CA TYR A 943 3.43 -29.06 8.56
C TYR A 943 3.24 -29.82 7.24
N LYS A 944 1.98 -30.15 6.94
CA LYS A 944 1.58 -30.43 5.54
C LYS A 944 1.75 -29.13 4.72
N PRO A 945 1.89 -29.17 3.39
CA PRO A 945 2.16 -27.98 2.56
C PRO A 945 1.17 -26.81 2.70
N ARG A 946 -0.01 -27.03 3.30
CA ARG A 946 -1.02 -25.98 3.57
C ARG A 946 -1.18 -25.63 5.06
N GLY A 947 -0.14 -25.85 5.89
CA GLY A 947 -0.10 -25.41 7.28
C GLY A 947 -0.83 -26.27 8.33
N SER A 948 -1.43 -27.41 7.94
CA SER A 948 -1.97 -28.35 8.94
C SER A 948 -0.83 -29.09 9.64
N LEU A 949 -0.83 -29.06 10.98
CA LEU A 949 0.10 -29.84 11.80
C LEU A 949 0.06 -31.34 11.48
N ARG A 950 1.22 -31.98 11.62
CA ARG A 950 1.45 -33.42 11.48
C ARG A 950 1.81 -34.04 12.83
N ALA A 951 1.59 -35.35 12.93
CA ALA A 951 1.75 -36.12 14.18
C ALA A 951 3.20 -36.24 14.69
N GLY A 952 4.19 -35.77 13.93
CA GLY A 952 5.57 -35.62 14.40
C GLY A 952 5.81 -34.36 15.25
N SER A 953 4.84 -33.44 15.31
CA SER A 953 4.95 -32.20 16.08
C SER A 953 4.92 -32.47 17.59
N SER A 954 5.79 -31.81 18.35
CA SER A 954 5.86 -31.85 19.81
C SER A 954 5.74 -30.45 20.41
N GLU A 955 4.93 -30.31 21.45
CA GLU A 955 4.71 -29.05 22.16
C GLU A 955 4.78 -29.29 23.67
N GLU A 956 5.93 -29.02 24.28
CA GLU A 956 6.09 -29.05 25.74
C GLU A 956 5.64 -27.73 26.38
N VAL A 957 5.76 -26.61 25.65
CA VAL A 957 5.41 -25.26 26.10
C VAL A 957 4.33 -24.68 25.18
N PRO A 958 3.03 -24.78 25.54
CA PRO A 958 1.96 -24.32 24.67
C PRO A 958 2.03 -22.85 24.25
N GLN A 959 1.88 -22.61 22.95
CA GLN A 959 2.06 -21.31 22.30
C GLN A 959 1.24 -21.22 20.99
N PRO A 960 0.74 -20.04 20.57
CA PRO A 960 -0.27 -19.95 19.52
C PRO A 960 0.26 -19.69 18.10
N TYR A 961 1.55 -19.41 17.88
CA TYR A 961 2.08 -19.03 16.56
C TYR A 961 2.70 -20.22 15.82
N HIS A 962 2.09 -20.61 14.70
CA HIS A 962 2.41 -21.86 13.99
C HIS A 962 2.83 -21.56 12.53
N PHE A 963 2.15 -22.13 11.54
CA PHE A 963 2.40 -21.89 10.11
C PHE A 963 2.38 -20.39 9.79
N THR A 964 3.35 -19.92 8.99
CA THR A 964 3.44 -18.53 8.50
C THR A 964 3.37 -17.47 9.62
N GLY A 965 3.99 -17.74 10.78
CA GLY A 965 3.98 -16.88 11.96
C GLY A 965 2.58 -16.54 12.50
N THR A 966 1.56 -17.30 12.12
CA THR A 966 0.15 -16.93 12.30
C THR A 966 -0.46 -17.58 13.54
N TYR A 967 -1.35 -16.85 14.22
CA TYR A 967 -2.05 -17.32 15.42
C TYR A 967 -3.02 -18.45 15.07
N HIS A 968 -2.74 -19.67 15.53
CA HIS A 968 -3.60 -20.85 15.48
C HIS A 968 -4.42 -20.94 16.77
N ASP A 969 -5.76 -21.00 16.67
CA ASP A 969 -6.66 -20.96 17.83
C ASP A 969 -7.35 -22.30 18.15
N PRO A 970 -8.06 -22.42 19.31
CA PRO A 970 -8.69 -23.68 19.74
C PRO A 970 -9.76 -24.29 18.81
N THR A 971 -10.11 -23.64 17.70
CA THR A 971 -10.95 -24.21 16.62
C THR A 971 -10.13 -24.85 15.48
N HIS A 972 -8.80 -24.88 15.67
CA HIS A 972 -7.76 -25.16 14.68
C HIS A 972 -7.90 -24.32 13.39
N LEU A 973 -8.35 -23.07 13.55
CA LEU A 973 -8.32 -22.04 12.52
C LEU A 973 -7.13 -21.10 12.76
N TYR A 974 -6.55 -20.63 11.67
CA TYR A 974 -5.51 -19.60 11.67
C TYR A 974 -6.14 -18.20 11.55
N LYS A 975 -5.86 -17.33 12.53
CA LYS A 975 -6.35 -15.94 12.56
C LYS A 975 -5.42 -15.03 11.74
N MET A 976 -5.70 -14.93 10.45
CA MET A 976 -4.98 -14.06 9.49
C MET A 976 -5.72 -12.73 9.37
N GLY A 977 -5.07 -11.62 9.75
CA GLY A 977 -5.63 -10.26 9.84
C GLY A 977 -7.17 -10.14 9.88
N VAL A 978 -7.84 -9.87 8.77
CA VAL A 978 -9.31 -9.68 8.70
C VAL A 978 -10.15 -10.94 8.36
N ARG A 979 -9.54 -12.11 8.17
CA ARG A 979 -10.21 -13.41 7.88
C ARG A 979 -9.81 -14.51 8.87
N TYR A 980 -10.24 -15.74 8.58
CA TYR A 980 -9.89 -16.99 9.29
C TYR A 980 -9.58 -18.08 8.26
N TYR A 981 -8.48 -18.81 8.42
CA TYR A 981 -7.99 -19.81 7.47
C TYR A 981 -8.08 -21.24 8.03
N ASP A 982 -8.65 -22.14 7.23
CA ASP A 982 -8.73 -23.57 7.52
C ASP A 982 -7.72 -24.35 6.67
N SER A 983 -6.60 -24.74 7.30
CA SER A 983 -5.53 -25.50 6.65
C SER A 983 -5.97 -26.87 6.11
N ARG A 984 -7.01 -27.48 6.72
CA ARG A 984 -7.46 -28.85 6.46
C ARG A 984 -8.15 -28.94 5.09
N THR A 985 -8.92 -27.91 4.74
CA THR A 985 -9.52 -27.68 3.40
C THR A 985 -8.66 -26.80 2.49
N GLY A 986 -7.76 -25.99 3.07
CA GLY A 986 -6.84 -25.12 2.33
C GLY A 986 -7.44 -23.78 1.93
N ARG A 987 -8.46 -23.28 2.64
CA ARG A 987 -9.25 -22.10 2.24
C ARG A 987 -9.63 -21.22 3.43
N PHE A 988 -10.00 -19.97 3.17
CA PHE A 988 -10.61 -19.09 4.17
C PHE A 988 -12.07 -19.47 4.46
N THR A 989 -12.55 -19.21 5.68
CA THR A 989 -13.94 -19.43 6.10
C THR A 989 -14.87 -18.24 5.78
N GLN A 990 -14.28 -17.12 5.33
CA GLN A 990 -14.98 -15.91 4.90
C GLN A 990 -14.46 -15.50 3.52
N PRO A 991 -15.29 -14.87 2.66
CA PRO A 991 -14.80 -14.27 1.43
C PRO A 991 -13.83 -13.12 1.75
N ASP A 992 -12.89 -12.86 0.84
CA ASP A 992 -12.00 -11.70 0.88
C ASP A 992 -12.82 -10.39 0.98
N PRO A 993 -12.69 -9.62 2.09
CA PRO A 993 -13.40 -8.35 2.26
C PRO A 993 -12.78 -7.18 1.51
N SER A 994 -11.64 -7.38 0.82
CA SER A 994 -11.12 -6.45 -0.19
C SER A 994 -11.45 -6.85 -1.62
N GLY A 995 -11.95 -8.07 -1.87
CA GLY A 995 -12.40 -8.56 -3.18
C GLY A 995 -11.27 -8.67 -4.23
N GLN A 996 -10.03 -8.81 -3.76
CA GLN A 996 -8.77 -8.81 -4.48
C GLN A 996 -8.33 -10.20 -4.95
N GLU A 997 -8.81 -11.28 -4.33
CA GLU A 997 -8.48 -12.65 -4.74
C GLU A 997 -9.41 -13.20 -5.84
N VAL A 998 -8.82 -13.79 -6.91
CA VAL A 998 -9.49 -14.50 -8.03
C VAL A 998 -10.68 -15.34 -7.58
N ASN A 999 -10.44 -16.08 -6.49
CA ASN A 999 -11.40 -16.88 -5.78
C ASN A 999 -11.41 -16.38 -4.34
N PRO A 1000 -12.56 -15.88 -3.83
CA PRO A 1000 -12.59 -15.10 -2.59
C PRO A 1000 -12.25 -15.90 -1.32
N TYR A 1001 -12.05 -17.23 -1.42
CA TYR A 1001 -11.63 -18.08 -0.30
C TYR A 1001 -10.24 -18.70 -0.49
N LEU A 1002 -9.54 -18.42 -1.61
CA LEU A 1002 -8.30 -19.13 -1.99
C LEU A 1002 -7.07 -18.54 -1.31
N TYR A 1003 -6.60 -19.21 -0.27
CA TYR A 1003 -5.35 -18.84 0.39
C TYR A 1003 -4.14 -18.94 -0.54
N ALA A 1004 -3.27 -17.92 -0.48
CA ALA A 1004 -1.96 -17.89 -1.12
C ALA A 1004 -1.99 -18.17 -2.64
N ASN A 1005 -3.09 -17.82 -3.31
CA ASN A 1005 -3.36 -18.17 -4.72
C ASN A 1005 -3.17 -19.66 -5.05
N GLY A 1006 -3.42 -20.57 -4.10
CA GLY A 1006 -3.19 -22.01 -4.27
C GLY A 1006 -1.72 -22.43 -4.24
N ASP A 1007 -0.79 -21.52 -3.93
CA ASP A 1007 0.63 -21.79 -3.70
C ASP A 1007 1.06 -21.32 -2.29
N PRO A 1008 0.72 -22.11 -1.24
CA PRO A 1008 1.10 -21.87 0.14
C PRO A 1008 2.54 -22.27 0.48
N VAL A 1009 3.35 -22.70 -0.52
CA VAL A 1009 4.77 -23.02 -0.34
C VAL A 1009 5.64 -21.80 -0.66
N ASN A 1010 5.15 -20.85 -1.46
CA ASN A 1010 5.87 -19.63 -1.81
C ASN A 1010 5.17 -18.32 -1.37
N ASN A 1011 3.88 -18.34 -1.03
CA ASN A 1011 3.09 -17.15 -0.70
C ASN A 1011 2.35 -17.27 0.64
N ILE A 1012 2.07 -16.11 1.27
CA ILE A 1012 1.38 -15.99 2.55
C ILE A 1012 0.39 -14.82 2.54
N ASP A 1013 -0.77 -14.95 3.19
CA ASP A 1013 -1.63 -13.79 3.52
C ASP A 1013 -1.66 -13.56 5.04
N PRO A 1014 -0.77 -12.70 5.59
CA PRO A 1014 -0.81 -12.33 7.00
C PRO A 1014 -1.94 -11.32 7.31
N THR A 1015 -2.51 -10.69 6.29
CA THR A 1015 -3.48 -9.60 6.41
C THR A 1015 -4.94 -10.06 6.40
N GLY A 1016 -5.20 -11.28 5.96
CA GLY A 1016 -6.55 -11.76 5.66
C GLY A 1016 -7.21 -11.00 4.50
N LYS A 1017 -6.44 -10.46 3.55
CA LYS A 1017 -6.92 -9.71 2.37
C LYS A 1017 -6.29 -10.22 1.09
N LEU A 1018 -4.97 -10.00 0.96
CA LEU A 1018 -4.19 -10.34 -0.22
C LEU A 1018 -2.88 -11.01 0.22
N PHE A 1019 -2.45 -11.99 -0.57
CA PHE A 1019 -1.20 -12.70 -0.34
C PHE A 1019 0.01 -11.88 -0.82
N GLY A 1020 1.12 -12.00 -0.10
CA GLY A 1020 2.45 -11.60 -0.54
C GLY A 1020 3.33 -12.81 -0.80
N ALA A 1021 4.26 -12.70 -1.75
CA ALA A 1021 5.32 -13.69 -1.96
C ALA A 1021 6.35 -13.60 -0.82
N VAL A 1022 6.86 -14.75 -0.38
CA VAL A 1022 7.84 -14.86 0.71
C VAL A 1022 9.27 -14.73 0.21
N ALA A 1023 9.59 -15.43 -0.88
CA ALA A 1023 10.86 -15.24 -1.54
C ALA A 1023 10.88 -13.86 -2.22
N LEU A 1024 11.99 -13.12 -2.09
CA LEU A 1024 12.26 -11.93 -2.89
C LEU A 1024 12.66 -12.33 -4.33
N GLY A 1025 11.79 -13.09 -5.00
CA GLY A 1025 11.92 -13.51 -6.39
C GLY A 1025 10.77 -12.94 -7.24
N ILE A 1026 10.94 -12.89 -8.57
CA ILE A 1026 9.95 -12.27 -9.46
C ILE A 1026 8.55 -12.87 -9.33
N THR A 1027 7.60 -11.98 -9.11
CA THR A 1027 6.23 -12.05 -9.64
C THR A 1027 5.95 -10.75 -10.43
N VAL A 1028 4.81 -10.63 -11.13
CA VAL A 1028 4.69 -9.73 -12.30
C VAL A 1028 4.27 -8.22 -12.10
N ALA A 1029 3.78 -7.71 -10.96
CA ALA A 1029 3.12 -6.37 -10.83
C ALA A 1029 4.02 -5.15 -10.76
N THR A 1030 5.19 -5.25 -10.14
CA THR A 1030 6.07 -4.10 -9.96
C THR A 1030 6.60 -3.62 -11.32
N ILE A 1031 6.54 -4.48 -12.34
CA ILE A 1031 6.66 -4.15 -13.77
C ILE A 1031 5.55 -3.17 -14.20
N GLY A 1032 4.30 -3.41 -13.81
CA GLY A 1032 3.14 -2.55 -14.04
C GLY A 1032 3.12 -1.25 -13.21
N TYR A 1033 3.52 -1.29 -11.93
CA TYR A 1033 3.58 -0.05 -11.11
C TYR A 1033 4.62 0.95 -11.66
N ALA A 1034 5.78 0.46 -12.11
CA ALA A 1034 6.78 1.26 -12.82
C ALA A 1034 6.29 1.80 -14.19
N TYR A 1035 5.22 1.21 -14.74
CA TYR A 1035 4.61 1.61 -16.00
C TYR A 1035 3.69 2.83 -15.86
N TYR A 1036 2.89 2.84 -14.79
CA TYR A 1036 1.78 3.77 -14.60
C TYR A 1036 2.13 4.96 -13.70
N THR A 1037 3.08 4.81 -12.77
CA THR A 1037 3.47 5.90 -11.86
C THR A 1037 4.43 6.89 -12.51
N ASN A 1038 3.87 7.79 -13.32
CA ASN A 1038 4.49 9.06 -13.73
C ASN A 1038 4.68 10.01 -12.51
N GLY A 1039 5.47 9.59 -11.51
CA GLY A 1039 6.08 10.44 -10.49
C GLY A 1039 5.25 10.83 -9.26
N GLN A 1040 4.37 9.97 -8.71
CA GLN A 1040 3.56 10.19 -7.47
C GLN A 1040 4.30 10.65 -6.18
N ASN A 1041 5.53 10.16 -5.92
CA ASN A 1041 6.29 10.30 -4.65
C ASN A 1041 5.62 9.79 -3.36
N GLY A 1042 5.97 8.56 -2.97
CA GLY A 1042 6.74 8.33 -1.74
C GLY A 1042 6.00 8.06 -0.43
N ALA A 1043 4.70 8.35 -0.32
CA ALA A 1043 3.87 7.77 0.76
C ALA A 1043 3.62 6.26 0.55
N GLU A 1044 3.81 5.76 -0.68
CA GLU A 1044 3.28 4.48 -1.15
C GLU A 1044 4.27 3.31 -1.15
N ALA A 1045 5.21 3.24 -0.19
CA ALA A 1045 6.27 2.23 -0.23
C ALA A 1045 6.30 1.25 0.95
N ALA A 1046 5.55 1.52 2.04
CA ALA A 1046 4.99 0.44 2.85
C ALA A 1046 3.85 -0.29 2.10
N THR A 1047 3.21 0.41 1.15
CA THR A 1047 2.18 -0.12 0.25
C THR A 1047 2.71 -0.51 -1.13
N ALA A 1048 4.02 -0.45 -1.42
CA ALA A 1048 4.59 -1.06 -2.64
C ALA A 1048 4.46 -2.60 -2.68
N ALA A 1049 4.00 -3.21 -1.58
CA ALA A 1049 3.62 -4.61 -1.46
C ALA A 1049 2.11 -4.83 -1.11
N ALA A 1050 1.29 -3.77 -1.13
CA ALA A 1050 -0.14 -3.81 -0.74
C ALA A 1050 -1.06 -2.83 -1.51
N ILE A 1051 -0.50 -2.10 -2.47
CA ILE A 1051 -1.14 -1.23 -3.49
C ILE A 1051 -0.50 -1.58 -4.87
N ALA A 1052 0.23 -2.71 -4.97
CA ALA A 1052 0.71 -3.26 -6.25
C ALA A 1052 -0.45 -3.48 -7.24
N ASP A 1053 -1.65 -3.70 -6.70
CA ASP A 1053 -2.94 -3.73 -7.36
C ASP A 1053 -3.22 -2.47 -8.20
N ALA A 1054 -3.06 -1.28 -7.60
CA ALA A 1054 -3.57 -0.01 -8.12
C ALA A 1054 -3.07 0.33 -9.53
N GLY A 1055 -1.88 -0.13 -9.91
CA GLY A 1055 -1.32 0.12 -11.24
C GLY A 1055 -1.97 -0.67 -12.38
N VAL A 1056 -2.46 -1.89 -12.12
CA VAL A 1056 -3.20 -2.72 -13.09
C VAL A 1056 -4.71 -2.51 -12.92
N VAL A 1057 -5.14 -2.28 -11.68
CA VAL A 1057 -6.47 -1.77 -11.35
C VAL A 1057 -6.75 -0.46 -12.08
N ALA A 1058 -5.78 0.42 -12.36
CA ALA A 1058 -6.02 1.63 -13.14
C ALA A 1058 -6.56 1.39 -14.58
N LEU A 1059 -6.41 0.18 -15.14
CA LEU A 1059 -7.07 -0.25 -16.39
C LEU A 1059 -8.46 -0.89 -16.17
N CYS A 1060 -8.80 -1.24 -14.93
CA CYS A 1060 -10.14 -1.60 -14.47
C CYS A 1060 -10.92 -0.38 -13.89
N GLU A 1061 -10.21 0.62 -13.36
CA GLU A 1061 -10.71 1.80 -12.65
C GLU A 1061 -11.11 2.92 -13.60
N VAL A 1062 -10.82 2.81 -14.90
CA VAL A 1062 -11.56 3.57 -15.92
C VAL A 1062 -13.08 3.37 -15.75
N GLY A 1063 -13.49 2.24 -15.16
CA GLY A 1063 -14.87 1.98 -14.74
C GLY A 1063 -15.22 2.26 -13.27
N ALA A 1064 -14.24 2.51 -12.39
CA ALA A 1064 -14.44 2.54 -10.92
C ALA A 1064 -13.85 3.77 -10.19
N ALA A 1065 -13.30 4.73 -10.94
CA ALA A 1065 -12.84 6.06 -10.49
C ALA A 1065 -13.85 6.86 -9.62
N ALA A 1066 -15.12 6.46 -9.62
CA ALA A 1066 -16.25 7.19 -9.08
C ALA A 1066 -16.42 7.20 -7.56
N THR A 1067 -15.86 6.24 -6.81
CA THR A 1067 -16.36 5.93 -5.46
C THR A 1067 -15.25 5.80 -4.39
N THR A 1068 -15.10 6.83 -3.55
CA THR A 1068 -14.20 6.79 -2.38
C THR A 1068 -14.82 6.05 -1.20
N GLY A 1069 -15.05 4.75 -1.37
CA GLY A 1069 -15.60 3.89 -0.32
C GLY A 1069 -15.60 2.39 -0.66
N PRO A 1070 -16.19 1.54 0.19
CA PRO A 1070 -16.01 0.08 0.14
C PRO A 1070 -16.56 -0.65 -1.10
N GLY A 1071 -17.08 0.06 -2.11
CA GLY A 1071 -17.65 -0.53 -3.33
C GLY A 1071 -16.63 -0.91 -4.41
N ALA A 1072 -15.49 -0.22 -4.49
CA ALA A 1072 -14.43 -0.51 -5.48
C ALA A 1072 -13.84 -1.94 -5.37
N VAL A 1073 -14.11 -2.59 -4.23
CA VAL A 1073 -13.68 -3.91 -3.76
C VAL A 1073 -13.95 -5.08 -4.73
N ALA A 1074 -15.13 -5.20 -5.31
CA ALA A 1074 -15.52 -6.48 -5.96
C ALA A 1074 -14.95 -6.72 -7.37
N ALA A 1075 -14.28 -5.73 -7.98
CA ALA A 1075 -13.79 -5.80 -9.36
C ALA A 1075 -12.31 -6.22 -9.49
N LEU A 1076 -11.57 -6.21 -8.38
CA LEU A 1076 -10.14 -6.50 -8.25
C LEU A 1076 -9.64 -7.94 -8.55
N PRO A 1077 -10.41 -9.05 -8.54
CA PRO A 1077 -9.87 -10.42 -8.33
C PRO A 1077 -8.69 -10.92 -9.20
N ALA A 1078 -8.61 -10.52 -10.48
CA ALA A 1078 -7.79 -11.23 -11.48
C ALA A 1078 -6.53 -10.50 -11.96
N CYS A 1079 -6.19 -9.35 -11.37
CA CYS A 1079 -5.06 -8.53 -11.82
C CYS A 1079 -3.75 -8.78 -11.03
N MET A 1080 -3.71 -9.83 -10.19
CA MET A 1080 -2.82 -9.91 -9.02
C MET A 1080 -1.97 -11.18 -8.88
N THR A 1081 -1.87 -12.04 -9.91
CA THR A 1081 -0.83 -13.10 -10.01
C THR A 1081 0.60 -12.52 -10.20
N ILE A 1082 0.81 -11.31 -9.69
CA ILE A 1082 1.50 -10.19 -10.32
C ILE A 1082 2.06 -9.43 -9.09
N GLY A 1083 3.38 -9.54 -8.79
CA GLY A 1083 4.09 -8.89 -7.66
C GLY A 1083 5.52 -8.32 -7.92
N ALA A 1084 6.62 -9.06 -7.76
CA ALA A 1084 7.92 -8.55 -7.25
C ALA A 1084 9.21 -8.33 -8.13
N ALA A 1085 9.29 -8.39 -9.49
CA ALA A 1085 10.57 -8.14 -10.22
C ALA A 1085 11.23 -6.77 -9.95
N ALA A 1086 10.53 -5.69 -10.31
CA ALA A 1086 10.95 -4.36 -9.91
C ALA A 1086 10.74 -4.15 -8.39
N GLY A 1087 10.17 -5.12 -7.66
CA GLY A 1087 10.20 -5.20 -6.21
C GLY A 1087 11.63 -5.31 -5.66
N MET A 1088 12.57 -5.95 -6.36
CA MET A 1088 13.99 -5.89 -5.98
C MET A 1088 14.61 -4.52 -6.25
N ALA A 1089 14.36 -3.92 -7.42
CA ALA A 1089 14.85 -2.58 -7.73
C ALA A 1089 14.25 -1.51 -6.77
N VAL A 1090 12.94 -1.55 -6.55
CA VAL A 1090 12.21 -0.68 -5.62
C VAL A 1090 12.58 -0.97 -4.17
N SER A 1091 12.74 -2.22 -3.73
CA SER A 1091 13.25 -2.53 -2.38
C SER A 1091 14.68 -2.00 -2.19
N ASN A 1092 15.57 -2.21 -3.17
CA ASN A 1092 16.92 -1.66 -3.15
C ASN A 1092 16.93 -0.12 -3.22
N MET A 1093 15.90 0.51 -3.81
CA MET A 1093 15.60 1.96 -3.83
C MET A 1093 14.62 2.44 -2.72
N TYR A 1094 14.21 1.58 -1.80
CA TYR A 1094 13.28 1.90 -0.70
C TYR A 1094 13.88 1.62 0.67
N LYS A 1095 14.73 0.59 0.80
CA LYS A 1095 15.82 0.56 1.79
C LYS A 1095 16.69 1.84 1.68
N GLN A 1096 16.77 2.41 0.47
CA GLN A 1096 17.39 3.71 0.13
C GLN A 1096 16.58 4.95 0.59
N LYS A 1097 15.30 4.76 0.93
CA LYS A 1097 14.36 5.79 1.42
C LYS A 1097 14.07 5.65 2.92
N GLN A 1098 14.06 4.44 3.49
CA GLN A 1098 14.07 4.22 4.94
C GLN A 1098 15.39 4.65 5.62
N SER A 1099 16.39 5.06 4.83
CA SER A 1099 17.47 5.94 5.28
C SER A 1099 17.00 7.36 5.71
N TYR A 1100 15.72 7.69 5.48
CA TYR A 1100 15.07 8.96 5.78
C TYR A 1100 13.65 8.72 6.31
N GLY A 1101 13.51 8.45 7.62
CA GLY A 1101 12.21 8.19 8.22
C GLY A 1101 11.32 9.42 8.34
N TYR A 1102 10.00 9.17 8.29
CA TYR A 1102 8.93 9.88 8.99
C TYR A 1102 7.96 8.84 9.54
#